data_AF-A0A1T4KPT6-F1
#
_entry.id   AF-A0A1T4KPT6-F1
#
_cell.length_a   1.000
_cell.length_b   1.000
_cell.length_c   1.000
_cell.angle_alpha   90.00
_cell.angle_beta   90.00
_cell.angle_gamma   90.00
#
_symmetry.space_group_name_H-M   'P 1'
#
loop_
_entity.id
_entity.type
_entity.pdbx_description
1 polymer ?
#
loop_
_entity_poly.entity_id
_entity_poly.type
_entity_poly.pdbx_seq_one_letter_code
_entity_poly.pdbx_strand_id
1 'polypeptide(L)'
;MTYRANPFLERMSERTTSDQDFVRLFSPKILERLPEDAFVGAVHIFRSPPGGGKTTLLRAFTPTALRAFWNSRKLSEMNEAFQRLISRKVLDESEGPQLLGVYLSCASGYADLPPGAAFAQEGLLRALLDCRIVLRTLRNLQSFLGFASIEQLDTIKIEYDEPALDIKSIPLAGTAKELVLWAEQHERYVYAQLDALESPPSGETPAHVRFEGILWLQGIRFIRDGKNIAPQRLLMIDDLHKLRRKQRELLIEELTELRPRIPIWLSERNIALGSELLSQGAREGRDLRHYDLEELWNSGRGYQFAAYAQNILERRLSAQDVIPKGNFAQYLRSEFHPDEMHAEIVQGAEKFKAQTLRHRNNTQYTDWLKRADECISEASIDSLRELYTTLILIVRNEGKRQLSLELMPLSSEELEGRDSSQVQGAAEIFIHDDLKIPYYFGIDRLYAMATNNVEELLGLAAALYEGLQAKQVLRRPELLLSPHEQEKLLKEVSKRKRDFIPKSHTEGNRAQRLLDSIGVFCREKTFQLNAPYAPGVTGIRLSIAELEKFHRPHGLLLEQIAVLRNVLSESVAENLLVARSSTASTSRDAGTVFYLNRTLCAHYGLPLQFGGWQDVKIEEMIDWMQYGRMPARKKLLETT
;
A
#
# COMPACT_ATOMS: atom_id res chain seq x y z
N MET A 1 -1.91 -36.99 -3.47
CA MET A 1 -0.88 -35.96 -3.23
C MET A 1 -1.57 -34.62 -3.32
N THR A 2 -1.90 -34.03 -2.18
CA THR A 2 -2.42 -32.67 -2.09
C THR A 2 -1.36 -31.74 -2.67
N TYR A 3 -1.67 -31.02 -3.75
CA TYR A 3 -0.88 -29.85 -4.16
C TYR A 3 -0.77 -28.97 -2.92
N ARG A 4 0.38 -28.98 -2.23
CA ARG A 4 0.60 -28.10 -1.08
C ARG A 4 0.64 -26.68 -1.66
N ALA A 5 -0.42 -25.92 -1.39
CA ALA A 5 -0.57 -24.55 -1.84
C ALA A 5 0.64 -23.72 -1.40
N ASN A 6 1.07 -22.78 -2.24
CA ASN A 6 2.13 -21.85 -1.91
C ASN A 6 1.67 -21.00 -0.70
N PRO A 7 2.33 -21.08 0.48
CA PRO A 7 1.87 -20.41 1.70
C PRO A 7 1.88 -18.88 1.59
N PHE A 8 2.56 -18.32 0.57
CA PHE A 8 2.58 -16.90 0.29
C PHE A 8 1.40 -16.44 -0.58
N LEU A 9 0.72 -17.34 -1.31
CA LEU A 9 -0.45 -17.01 -2.15
C LEU A 9 -1.79 -17.13 -1.40
N GLU A 10 -1.82 -17.73 -0.22
CA GLU A 10 -3.04 -17.85 0.58
C GLU A 10 -3.50 -16.49 1.11
N ARG A 11 -4.67 -16.04 0.62
CA ARG A 11 -5.35 -14.80 1.01
C ARG A 11 -6.10 -14.98 2.33
N MET A 12 -5.37 -14.83 3.43
CA MET A 12 -5.90 -15.08 4.77
C MET A 12 -6.75 -13.93 5.36
N SER A 13 -6.92 -12.81 4.64
CA SER A 13 -7.89 -11.76 5.02
C SER A 13 -9.33 -12.15 4.68
N GLU A 14 -9.53 -13.16 3.84
CA GLU A 14 -10.84 -13.67 3.46
C GLU A 14 -11.40 -14.64 4.53
N ARG A 15 -12.72 -14.69 4.67
CA ARG A 15 -13.44 -15.48 5.71
C ARG A 15 -13.24 -17.01 5.62
N THR A 16 -12.46 -17.48 4.65
CA THR A 16 -12.20 -18.89 4.36
C THR A 16 -11.14 -19.51 5.28
N THR A 17 -10.29 -18.71 5.92
CA THR A 17 -9.23 -19.19 6.82
C THR A 17 -9.70 -19.30 8.27
N SER A 18 -9.28 -20.34 8.98
CA SER A 18 -9.54 -20.48 10.42
C SER A 18 -8.92 -19.31 11.21
N ASP A 19 -9.59 -18.85 12.27
CA ASP A 19 -9.06 -17.75 13.08
C ASP A 19 -7.78 -18.14 13.84
N GLN A 20 -7.55 -19.43 14.08
CA GLN A 20 -6.30 -19.93 14.66
C GLN A 20 -5.13 -19.77 13.69
N ASP A 21 -5.33 -20.10 12.41
CA ASP A 21 -4.29 -19.92 11.39
C ASP A 21 -4.03 -18.43 11.10
N PHE A 22 -5.08 -17.61 11.13
CA PHE A 22 -4.95 -16.16 11.04
C PHE A 22 -4.04 -15.61 12.15
N VAL A 23 -4.29 -15.98 13.41
CA VAL A 23 -3.49 -15.52 14.55
C VAL A 23 -2.02 -15.94 14.43
N ARG A 24 -1.74 -17.15 13.95
CA ARG A 24 -0.37 -17.64 13.75
C ARG A 24 0.42 -16.80 12.74
N LEU A 25 -0.26 -16.35 11.68
CA LEU A 25 0.35 -15.60 10.58
C LEU A 25 0.33 -14.07 10.81
N PHE A 26 -0.46 -13.59 11.76
CA PHE A 26 -0.56 -12.17 12.07
C PHE A 26 0.74 -11.64 12.69
N SER A 27 1.26 -10.54 12.12
CA SER A 27 2.47 -9.88 12.62
C SER A 27 2.10 -8.78 13.62
N PRO A 28 2.55 -8.86 14.89
CA PRO A 28 2.18 -7.90 15.92
C PRO A 28 2.79 -6.51 15.74
N LYS A 29 3.82 -6.35 14.91
CA LYS A 29 4.54 -5.08 14.73
C LYS A 29 3.63 -3.95 14.21
N ILE A 30 2.53 -4.26 13.52
CA ILE A 30 1.52 -3.26 13.14
C ILE A 30 0.88 -2.60 14.37
N LEU A 31 0.66 -3.37 15.46
CA LEU A 31 0.03 -2.86 16.69
C LEU A 31 0.91 -1.85 17.43
N GLU A 32 2.23 -1.90 17.22
CA GLU A 32 3.19 -0.94 17.78
C GLU A 32 3.08 0.43 17.10
N ARG A 33 2.67 0.46 15.83
CA ARG A 33 2.56 1.67 15.02
C ARG A 33 1.19 2.30 15.06
N LEU A 34 0.17 1.55 15.49
CA LEU A 34 -1.16 2.11 15.70
C LEU A 34 -1.08 3.22 16.75
N PRO A 35 -1.49 4.46 16.40
CA PRO A 35 -1.54 5.55 17.35
C PRO A 35 -2.37 5.20 18.60
N GLU A 36 -1.96 5.66 19.79
CA GLU A 36 -2.66 5.36 21.05
C GLU A 36 -4.11 5.86 21.05
N ASP A 37 -4.29 6.98 20.37
CA ASP A 37 -5.54 7.70 20.24
C ASP A 37 -6.51 7.02 19.26
N ALA A 38 -6.09 6.00 18.49
CA ALA A 38 -6.95 5.20 17.61
C ALA A 38 -8.01 4.37 18.37
N PHE A 39 -7.86 4.20 19.69
CA PHE A 39 -8.83 3.51 20.55
C PHE A 39 -9.72 4.46 21.36
N VAL A 40 -9.55 5.77 21.16
CA VAL A 40 -10.33 6.81 21.85
C VAL A 40 -11.58 7.13 21.03
N GLY A 41 -12.64 7.62 21.70
CA GLY A 41 -13.86 8.08 21.02
C GLY A 41 -13.58 9.18 20.00
N ALA A 42 -13.62 8.81 18.72
CA ALA A 42 -13.49 9.66 17.55
C ALA A 42 -13.74 8.83 16.27
N VAL A 43 -13.80 9.51 15.13
CA VAL A 43 -13.79 8.87 13.81
C VAL A 43 -12.35 8.75 13.30
N HIS A 44 -11.94 7.54 12.96
CA HIS A 44 -10.59 7.21 12.50
C HIS A 44 -10.64 6.64 11.08
N ILE A 45 -10.06 7.35 10.11
CA ILE A 45 -10.02 6.93 8.71
C ILE A 45 -8.65 6.33 8.39
N PHE A 46 -8.62 5.03 8.13
CA PHE A 46 -7.46 4.31 7.63
C PHE A 46 -7.45 4.28 6.11
N ARG A 47 -6.39 4.81 5.51
CA ARG A 47 -6.16 4.82 4.06
C ARG A 47 -4.96 3.94 3.71
N SER A 48 -5.08 3.21 2.61
CA SER A 48 -3.95 2.61 1.89
C SER A 48 -4.43 2.05 0.56
N PRO A 49 -3.53 1.74 -0.36
CA PRO A 49 -3.88 0.96 -1.53
C PRO A 49 -4.41 -0.46 -1.18
N PRO A 50 -5.03 -1.16 -2.14
CA PRO A 50 -5.34 -2.59 -2.07
C PRO A 50 -4.11 -3.39 -1.63
N GLY A 51 -4.30 -4.40 -0.79
CA GLY A 51 -3.20 -5.22 -0.29
C GLY A 51 -2.37 -4.62 0.86
N GLY A 52 -2.62 -3.36 1.26
CA GLY A 52 -1.92 -2.71 2.38
C GLY A 52 -2.23 -3.26 3.79
N GLY A 53 -3.13 -4.25 3.91
CA GLY A 53 -3.42 -4.92 5.18
C GLY A 53 -4.55 -4.32 6.03
N LYS A 54 -5.37 -3.39 5.50
CA LYS A 54 -6.53 -2.79 6.22
C LYS A 54 -7.51 -3.84 6.75
N THR A 55 -7.98 -4.74 5.89
CA THR A 55 -8.93 -5.79 6.27
C THR A 55 -8.31 -6.76 7.27
N THR A 56 -7.01 -7.09 7.13
CA THR A 56 -6.26 -7.90 8.11
C THR A 56 -6.22 -7.22 9.47
N LEU A 57 -5.95 -5.92 9.50
CA LEU A 57 -5.95 -5.11 10.72
C LEU A 57 -7.33 -5.12 11.39
N LEU A 58 -8.41 -4.85 10.63
CA LEU A 58 -9.79 -4.85 11.15
C LEU A 58 -10.20 -6.25 11.65
N ARG A 59 -9.82 -7.31 10.93
CA ARG A 59 -10.09 -8.70 11.34
C ARG A 59 -9.47 -9.03 12.69
N ALA A 60 -8.28 -8.50 13.00
CA ALA A 60 -7.59 -8.79 14.26
C ALA A 60 -8.39 -8.37 15.51
N PHE A 61 -9.27 -7.37 15.40
CA PHE A 61 -10.11 -6.90 16.50
C PHE A 61 -11.53 -7.48 16.50
N THR A 62 -11.80 -8.47 15.64
CA THR A 62 -13.07 -9.23 15.70
C THR A 62 -13.09 -10.17 16.90
N PRO A 63 -14.26 -10.46 17.50
CA PRO A 63 -14.33 -11.29 18.70
C PRO A 63 -13.75 -12.70 18.53
N THR A 64 -13.90 -13.29 17.34
CA THR A 64 -13.39 -14.64 17.08
C THR A 64 -11.85 -14.65 16.98
N ALA A 65 -11.25 -13.65 16.34
CA ALA A 65 -9.81 -13.46 16.31
C ALA A 65 -9.24 -13.14 17.70
N LEU A 66 -9.86 -12.24 18.46
CA LEU A 66 -9.46 -11.93 19.83
C LEU A 66 -9.49 -13.17 20.74
N ARG A 67 -10.51 -14.01 20.60
CA ARG A 67 -10.56 -15.30 21.29
C ARG A 67 -9.47 -16.26 20.81
N ALA A 68 -9.15 -16.27 19.52
CA ALA A 68 -8.05 -17.10 19.02
C ALA A 68 -6.70 -16.65 19.59
N PHE A 69 -6.45 -15.34 19.72
CA PHE A 69 -5.29 -14.79 20.44
C PHE A 69 -5.30 -15.24 21.91
N TRP A 70 -6.45 -15.14 22.58
CA TRP A 70 -6.65 -15.56 23.97
C TRP A 70 -6.33 -17.04 24.20
N ASN A 71 -6.80 -17.92 23.32
CA ASN A 71 -6.58 -19.36 23.40
C ASN A 71 -5.13 -19.73 23.09
N SER A 72 -4.46 -18.94 22.26
CA SER A 72 -3.08 -19.14 21.84
C SER A 72 -2.05 -18.51 22.78
N ARG A 73 -2.46 -17.93 23.92
CA ARG A 73 -1.59 -17.19 24.86
C ARG A 73 -0.40 -17.99 25.42
N LYS A 74 -0.49 -19.32 25.44
CA LYS A 74 0.58 -20.21 25.93
C LYS A 74 1.66 -20.49 24.88
N LEU A 75 1.45 -20.12 23.62
CA LEU A 75 2.42 -20.29 22.55
C LEU A 75 3.44 -19.15 22.58
N SER A 76 4.73 -19.48 22.65
CA SER A 76 5.82 -18.51 22.72
C SER A 76 5.80 -17.51 21.55
N GLU A 77 5.49 -17.99 20.33
CA GLU A 77 5.39 -17.18 19.11
C GLU A 77 4.29 -16.11 19.13
N MET A 78 3.28 -16.29 20.00
CA MET A 78 2.11 -15.40 20.12
C MET A 78 2.19 -14.48 21.34
N ASN A 79 3.18 -14.67 22.21
CA ASN A 79 3.29 -13.94 23.46
C ASN A 79 3.47 -12.42 23.21
N GLU A 80 4.26 -12.04 22.20
CA GLU A 80 4.44 -10.64 21.83
C GLU A 80 3.10 -9.98 21.43
N ALA A 81 2.33 -10.60 20.52
CA ALA A 81 1.03 -10.09 20.10
C ALA A 81 0.06 -9.98 21.28
N PHE A 82 0.06 -10.99 22.14
CA PHE A 82 -0.79 -11.06 23.32
C PHE A 82 -0.50 -9.96 24.34
N GLN A 83 0.78 -9.75 24.69
CA GLN A 83 1.20 -8.67 25.59
C GLN A 83 0.84 -7.30 25.05
N ARG A 84 0.96 -7.09 23.73
CA ARG A 84 0.55 -5.84 23.08
C ARG A 84 -0.96 -5.60 23.19
N LEU A 85 -1.78 -6.63 22.96
CA LEU A 85 -3.24 -6.53 23.11
C LEU A 85 -3.66 -6.26 24.57
N ILE A 86 -2.96 -6.83 25.55
CA ILE A 86 -3.17 -6.53 26.98
C ILE A 86 -2.80 -5.09 27.29
N SER A 87 -1.65 -4.60 26.81
CA SER A 87 -1.21 -3.22 27.05
C SER A 87 -2.21 -2.17 26.56
N ARG A 88 -2.98 -2.51 25.50
CA ARG A 88 -4.07 -1.68 24.94
C ARG A 88 -5.43 -1.91 25.61
N LYS A 89 -5.50 -2.73 26.67
CA LYS A 89 -6.74 -3.13 27.38
C LYS A 89 -7.79 -3.80 26.49
N VAL A 90 -7.36 -4.39 25.37
CA VAL A 90 -8.24 -5.12 24.43
C VAL A 90 -8.50 -6.54 24.92
N LEU A 91 -7.49 -7.15 25.56
CA LEU A 91 -7.56 -8.46 26.22
C LEU A 91 -7.20 -8.31 27.70
N ASP A 92 -7.80 -9.14 28.55
CA ASP A 92 -7.45 -9.31 29.96
C ASP A 92 -6.92 -10.72 30.21
N GLU A 93 -5.89 -10.88 31.05
CA GLU A 93 -5.22 -12.16 31.29
C GLU A 93 -6.09 -13.24 31.98
N SER A 94 -7.18 -12.83 32.63
CA SER A 94 -8.06 -13.74 33.38
C SER A 94 -9.44 -13.86 32.75
N GLU A 95 -9.99 -12.74 32.29
CA GLU A 95 -11.37 -12.62 31.82
C GLU A 95 -11.49 -12.79 30.31
N GLY A 96 -10.39 -12.72 29.57
CA GLY A 96 -10.37 -12.85 28.11
C GLY A 96 -10.61 -11.53 27.38
N PRO A 97 -11.21 -11.57 26.17
CA PRO A 97 -11.45 -10.35 25.40
C PRO A 97 -12.33 -9.33 26.14
N GLN A 98 -11.96 -8.06 26.13
CA GLN A 98 -12.71 -6.96 26.78
C GLN A 98 -13.37 -6.03 25.74
N LEU A 99 -12.88 -6.08 24.50
CA LEU A 99 -13.38 -5.30 23.37
C LEU A 99 -14.36 -6.10 22.52
N LEU A 100 -15.55 -5.53 22.29
CA LEU A 100 -16.48 -6.00 21.27
C LEU A 100 -16.25 -5.23 19.97
N GLY A 101 -15.44 -5.80 19.07
CA GLY A 101 -15.28 -5.28 17.71
C GLY A 101 -16.46 -5.64 16.82
N VAL A 102 -17.12 -4.65 16.23
CA VAL A 102 -18.24 -4.80 15.30
C VAL A 102 -17.74 -4.53 13.89
N TYR A 103 -17.64 -5.57 13.07
CA TYR A 103 -17.14 -5.48 11.69
C TYR A 103 -18.28 -5.44 10.67
N LEU A 104 -18.27 -4.42 9.82
CA LEU A 104 -19.23 -4.17 8.76
C LEU A 104 -18.47 -3.89 7.45
N SER A 105 -18.83 -4.55 6.34
CA SER A 105 -18.24 -4.28 5.03
C SER A 105 -19.26 -3.62 4.12
N CYS A 106 -18.89 -2.49 3.52
CA CYS A 106 -19.71 -1.77 2.56
C CYS A 106 -19.88 -2.50 1.22
N ALA A 107 -19.14 -3.58 0.97
CA ALA A 107 -19.33 -4.43 -0.21
C ALA A 107 -20.64 -5.23 -0.19
N SER A 108 -21.33 -5.30 0.96
CA SER A 108 -22.52 -6.14 1.16
C SER A 108 -23.83 -5.51 0.65
N GLY A 109 -23.91 -5.12 -0.62
CA GLY A 109 -25.18 -4.69 -1.24
C GLY A 109 -25.63 -3.26 -0.90
N TYR A 110 -24.75 -2.42 -0.37
CA TYR A 110 -25.03 -0.97 -0.24
C TYR A 110 -25.04 -0.24 -1.59
N ALA A 111 -24.38 -0.82 -2.61
CA ALA A 111 -24.33 -0.28 -3.97
C ALA A 111 -25.67 -0.39 -4.71
N ASP A 112 -26.52 -1.33 -4.28
CA ASP A 112 -27.85 -1.60 -4.87
C ASP A 112 -28.87 -0.50 -4.53
N LEU A 113 -28.55 0.36 -3.55
CA LEU A 113 -29.34 1.54 -3.25
C LEU A 113 -29.34 2.52 -4.44
N PRO A 114 -30.52 3.00 -4.90
CA PRO A 114 -30.62 3.86 -6.07
C PRO A 114 -29.87 5.18 -5.88
N PRO A 115 -29.28 5.74 -6.95
CA PRO A 115 -28.63 7.04 -6.90
C PRO A 115 -29.68 8.16 -6.78
N GLY A 116 -29.61 8.95 -5.71
CA GLY A 116 -30.39 10.18 -5.65
C GLY A 116 -30.25 10.91 -4.31
N ALA A 117 -30.63 12.19 -4.35
CA ALA A 117 -30.62 13.12 -3.22
C ALA A 117 -32.04 13.30 -2.65
N ALA A 118 -32.86 12.24 -2.70
CA ALA A 118 -34.17 12.28 -2.07
C ALA A 118 -34.01 11.89 -0.60
N PHE A 119 -34.61 12.67 0.30
CA PHE A 119 -34.62 12.41 1.75
C PHE A 119 -35.02 10.97 2.10
N ALA A 120 -35.93 10.37 1.32
CA ALA A 120 -36.34 8.97 1.45
C ALA A 120 -35.18 7.97 1.23
N GLN A 121 -34.27 8.24 0.29
CA GLN A 121 -33.15 7.35 -0.03
C GLN A 121 -32.00 7.46 0.99
N GLU A 122 -31.79 8.65 1.55
CA GLU A 122 -30.89 8.84 2.70
C GLU A 122 -31.43 8.12 3.93
N GLY A 123 -32.75 8.20 4.17
CA GLY A 123 -33.43 7.45 5.24
C GLY A 123 -33.26 5.94 5.09
N LEU A 124 -33.35 5.39 3.87
CA LEU A 124 -33.11 3.97 3.60
C LEU A 124 -31.66 3.55 3.87
N LEU A 125 -30.69 4.38 3.49
CA LEU A 125 -29.28 4.12 3.79
C LEU A 125 -29.04 4.08 5.31
N ARG A 126 -29.58 5.06 6.04
CA ARG A 126 -29.50 5.13 7.51
C ARG A 126 -30.15 3.92 8.16
N ALA A 127 -31.37 3.57 7.74
CA ALA A 127 -32.09 2.39 8.22
C ALA A 127 -31.32 1.09 7.99
N LEU A 128 -30.77 0.91 6.78
CA LEU A 128 -29.97 -0.28 6.45
C LEU A 128 -28.69 -0.36 7.28
N LEU A 129 -27.98 0.76 7.46
CA LEU A 129 -26.75 0.79 8.25
C LEU A 129 -27.04 0.52 9.73
N ASP A 130 -28.05 1.17 10.30
CA ASP A 130 -28.44 1.03 11.71
C ASP A 130 -28.84 -0.41 12.02
N CYS A 131 -29.71 -0.98 11.19
CA CYS A 131 -30.10 -2.38 11.28
C CYS A 131 -28.89 -3.32 11.24
N ARG A 132 -27.96 -3.09 10.30
CA ARG A 132 -26.75 -3.92 10.18
C ARG A 132 -25.79 -3.74 11.35
N ILE A 133 -25.68 -2.55 11.92
CA ILE A 133 -24.89 -2.34 13.14
C ILE A 133 -25.47 -3.19 14.27
N VAL A 134 -26.80 -3.15 14.49
CA VAL A 134 -27.47 -3.96 15.52
C VAL A 134 -27.25 -5.45 15.25
N LEU A 135 -27.57 -5.92 14.05
CA LEU A 135 -27.44 -7.33 13.65
C LEU A 135 -26.00 -7.84 13.80
N ARG A 136 -25.00 -7.07 13.33
CA ARG A 136 -23.59 -7.45 13.42
C ARG A 136 -23.09 -7.44 14.86
N THR A 137 -23.53 -6.48 15.67
CA THR A 137 -23.19 -6.42 17.09
C THR A 137 -23.67 -7.66 17.82
N LEU A 138 -24.92 -8.08 17.61
CA LEU A 138 -25.50 -9.24 18.28
C LEU A 138 -24.88 -10.56 17.80
N ARG A 139 -24.59 -10.71 16.51
CA ARG A 139 -23.83 -11.86 15.98
C ARG A 139 -22.41 -11.92 16.51
N ASN A 140 -21.76 -10.77 16.65
CA ASN A 140 -20.42 -10.66 17.24
C ASN A 140 -20.45 -10.93 18.75
N LEU A 141 -21.51 -10.55 19.45
CA LEU A 141 -21.73 -10.88 20.86
C LEU A 141 -21.95 -12.40 21.05
N GLN A 142 -22.75 -13.03 20.19
CA GLN A 142 -22.92 -14.48 20.16
C GLN A 142 -21.57 -15.18 20.01
N SER A 143 -20.77 -14.71 19.06
CA SER A 143 -19.41 -15.21 18.81
C SER A 143 -18.50 -14.96 20.01
N PHE A 144 -18.55 -13.77 20.61
CA PHE A 144 -17.82 -13.36 21.81
C PHE A 144 -18.14 -14.21 23.05
N LEU A 145 -19.36 -14.74 23.15
CA LEU A 145 -19.80 -15.64 24.23
C LEU A 145 -19.65 -17.12 23.89
N GLY A 146 -19.43 -17.46 22.61
CA GLY A 146 -19.23 -18.84 22.16
C GLY A 146 -20.53 -19.62 22.10
N PHE A 147 -21.63 -18.91 21.88
CA PHE A 147 -22.95 -19.50 21.74
C PHE A 147 -23.11 -20.16 20.37
N ALA A 148 -23.59 -21.39 20.37
CA ALA A 148 -23.84 -22.16 19.15
C ALA A 148 -25.10 -21.69 18.43
N SER A 149 -26.04 -21.06 19.15
CA SER A 149 -27.33 -20.67 18.59
C SER A 149 -27.82 -19.31 19.10
N ILE A 150 -28.73 -18.69 18.34
CA ILE A 150 -29.29 -17.36 18.62
C ILE A 150 -30.20 -17.41 19.85
N GLU A 151 -30.85 -18.55 20.13
CA GLU A 151 -31.73 -18.74 21.27
C GLU A 151 -31.01 -18.54 22.60
N GLN A 152 -29.70 -18.80 22.66
CA GLN A 152 -28.90 -18.58 23.87
C GLN A 152 -28.74 -17.10 24.22
N LEU A 153 -28.96 -16.19 23.26
CA LEU A 153 -28.94 -14.74 23.51
C LEU A 153 -30.10 -14.27 24.39
N ASP A 154 -31.15 -15.08 24.58
CA ASP A 154 -32.26 -14.78 25.49
C ASP A 154 -31.81 -14.65 26.96
N THR A 155 -30.68 -15.29 27.29
CA THR A 155 -30.07 -15.20 28.63
C THR A 155 -29.38 -13.85 28.90
N ILE A 156 -29.23 -13.01 27.88
CA ILE A 156 -28.53 -11.73 27.97
C ILE A 156 -29.56 -10.62 28.13
N LYS A 157 -29.49 -9.94 29.27
CA LYS A 157 -30.27 -8.73 29.53
C LYS A 157 -29.61 -7.52 28.89
N ILE A 158 -30.44 -6.61 28.39
CA ILE A 158 -29.99 -5.36 27.82
C ILE A 158 -30.36 -4.20 28.74
N GLU A 159 -29.39 -3.33 28.99
CA GLU A 159 -29.61 -2.04 29.62
C GLU A 159 -29.20 -0.91 28.67
N TYR A 160 -29.91 0.20 28.75
CA TYR A 160 -29.74 1.37 27.89
C TYR A 160 -29.36 2.59 28.71
N ASP A 161 -28.26 3.24 28.32
CA ASP A 161 -27.85 4.54 28.84
C ASP A 161 -28.54 5.68 28.09
N GLU A 162 -28.46 6.91 28.63
CA GLU A 162 -29.01 8.15 28.04
C GLU A 162 -28.94 8.26 26.51
N PRO A 163 -27.79 8.03 25.82
CA PRO A 163 -27.72 8.18 24.37
C PRO A 163 -28.58 7.16 23.59
N ALA A 164 -28.91 6.02 24.20
CA ALA A 164 -29.76 5.00 23.57
C ALA A 164 -31.24 5.18 23.89
N LEU A 165 -31.59 5.95 24.93
CA LEU A 165 -32.98 6.21 25.31
C LEU A 165 -33.66 7.24 24.39
N ASP A 166 -32.89 8.14 23.79
CA ASP A 166 -33.38 9.17 22.87
C ASP A 166 -33.55 8.71 21.41
N ILE A 167 -33.39 7.40 21.18
CA ILE A 167 -33.48 6.76 19.86
C ILE A 167 -34.92 6.44 19.54
N LYS A 168 -35.36 6.69 18.30
CA LYS A 168 -36.76 6.48 17.89
C LYS A 168 -36.93 5.26 17.01
N SER A 169 -35.94 4.96 16.18
CA SER A 169 -36.08 3.97 15.12
C SER A 169 -35.63 2.57 15.52
N ILE A 170 -34.78 2.43 16.54
CA ILE A 170 -34.36 1.14 17.11
C ILE A 170 -35.15 0.89 18.41
N PRO A 171 -35.80 -0.28 18.57
CA PRO A 171 -36.63 -0.55 19.75
C PRO A 171 -35.80 -0.75 21.02
N LEU A 172 -36.38 -0.33 22.15
CA LEU A 172 -35.89 -0.64 23.49
C LEU A 172 -36.38 -2.05 23.88
N ALA A 173 -35.58 -3.05 23.55
CA ALA A 173 -35.87 -4.46 23.83
C ALA A 173 -35.29 -4.89 25.19
N GLY A 174 -35.95 -5.83 25.85
CA GLY A 174 -35.46 -6.37 27.13
C GLY A 174 -34.32 -7.40 26.96
N THR A 175 -34.30 -8.07 25.80
CA THR A 175 -33.38 -9.18 25.51
C THR A 175 -32.66 -9.00 24.17
N ALA A 176 -31.48 -9.58 24.06
CA ALA A 176 -30.70 -9.56 22.81
C ALA A 176 -31.40 -10.30 21.66
N LYS A 177 -32.22 -11.31 21.96
CA LYS A 177 -32.96 -12.08 20.96
C LYS A 177 -34.03 -11.24 20.24
N GLU A 178 -34.76 -10.43 20.98
CA GLU A 178 -35.77 -9.51 20.43
C GLU A 178 -35.16 -8.56 19.40
N LEU A 179 -33.97 -8.01 19.68
CA LEU A 179 -33.27 -7.13 18.74
C LEU A 179 -32.79 -7.85 17.48
N VAL A 180 -32.37 -9.11 17.57
CA VAL A 180 -32.00 -9.90 16.38
C VAL A 180 -33.21 -10.05 15.46
N LEU A 181 -34.36 -10.44 16.02
CA LEU A 181 -35.59 -10.62 15.24
C LEU A 181 -36.03 -9.30 14.58
N TRP A 182 -36.00 -8.20 15.33
CA TRP A 182 -36.29 -6.88 14.79
C TRP A 182 -35.34 -6.53 13.64
N ALA A 183 -34.02 -6.68 13.83
CA ALA A 183 -33.04 -6.33 12.81
C ALA A 183 -33.22 -7.18 11.54
N GLU A 184 -33.42 -8.49 11.66
CA GLU A 184 -33.64 -9.36 10.49
C GLU A 184 -34.93 -9.01 9.73
N GLN A 185 -36.00 -8.66 10.44
CA GLN A 185 -37.24 -8.20 9.82
C GLN A 185 -37.06 -6.85 9.14
N HIS A 186 -36.34 -5.92 9.78
CA HIS A 186 -36.10 -4.59 9.26
C HIS A 186 -35.19 -4.60 8.02
N GLU A 187 -34.14 -5.43 8.00
CA GLU A 187 -33.30 -5.60 6.80
C GLU A 187 -34.12 -6.13 5.61
N ARG A 188 -34.98 -7.14 5.83
CA ARG A 188 -35.88 -7.67 4.79
C ARG A 188 -36.86 -6.61 4.29
N TYR A 189 -37.39 -5.80 5.20
CA TYR A 189 -38.31 -4.72 4.85
C TYR A 189 -37.64 -3.67 3.96
N VAL A 190 -36.41 -3.25 4.29
CA VAL A 190 -35.62 -2.33 3.45
C VAL A 190 -35.40 -2.91 2.05
N TYR A 191 -35.03 -4.18 1.94
CA TYR A 191 -34.86 -4.83 0.62
C TYR A 191 -36.17 -4.94 -0.17
N ALA A 192 -37.27 -5.31 0.49
CA ALA A 192 -38.59 -5.37 -0.15
C ALA A 192 -39.03 -4.01 -0.70
N GLN A 193 -38.66 -2.91 -0.04
CA GLN A 193 -38.92 -1.56 -0.55
C GLN A 193 -38.04 -1.19 -1.74
N LEU A 194 -36.80 -1.67 -1.81
CA LEU A 194 -35.93 -1.45 -2.97
C LEU A 194 -36.44 -2.18 -4.21
N ASP A 195 -37.02 -3.36 -4.03
CA ASP A 195 -37.61 -4.17 -5.11
C ASP A 195 -39.01 -3.65 -5.55
N ALA A 196 -39.67 -2.84 -4.72
CA ALA A 196 -40.97 -2.27 -5.04
C ALA A 196 -40.84 -1.18 -6.11
N LEU A 197 -41.24 -1.50 -7.35
CA LEU A 197 -41.29 -0.59 -8.50
C LEU A 197 -42.30 0.57 -8.31
N GLU A 198 -43.24 0.45 -7.38
CA GLU A 198 -44.22 1.48 -7.02
C GLU A 198 -44.01 1.94 -5.58
N SER A 199 -44.22 3.24 -5.32
CA SER A 199 -44.24 3.77 -3.95
C SER A 199 -45.26 2.98 -3.13
N PRO A 200 -44.88 2.41 -1.96
CA PRO A 200 -45.78 1.56 -1.21
C PRO A 200 -47.08 2.32 -0.90
N PRO A 201 -48.25 1.72 -1.17
CA PRO A 201 -49.53 2.34 -0.85
C PRO A 201 -49.63 2.38 0.67
N SER A 202 -49.47 3.56 1.26
CA SER A 202 -49.66 3.83 2.70
C SER A 202 -48.91 2.87 3.64
N GLY A 203 -47.63 3.13 3.89
CA GLY A 203 -46.89 2.54 5.00
C GLY A 203 -45.72 3.44 5.34
N GLU A 204 -45.66 3.89 6.60
CA GLU A 204 -44.60 4.74 7.14
C GLU A 204 -43.24 4.22 6.68
N THR A 205 -42.55 5.01 5.85
CA THR A 205 -41.16 4.71 5.54
C THR A 205 -40.39 4.75 6.86
N PRO A 206 -39.57 3.75 7.19
CA PRO A 206 -38.57 3.89 8.24
C PRO A 206 -37.50 4.83 7.71
N ALA A 207 -37.85 6.11 7.61
CA ALA A 207 -36.93 7.18 7.28
C ALA A 207 -36.20 7.50 8.58
N HIS A 208 -35.18 6.70 8.89
CA HIS A 208 -34.24 7.05 9.95
C HIS A 208 -33.69 8.43 9.63
N VAL A 209 -33.80 9.36 10.59
CA VAL A 209 -33.42 10.77 10.38
C VAL A 209 -31.90 10.95 10.51
N ARG A 210 -31.24 10.05 11.25
CA ARG A 210 -29.79 10.03 11.53
C ARG A 210 -29.32 8.59 11.67
N PHE A 211 -28.00 8.36 11.69
CA PHE A 211 -27.42 7.05 12.04
C PHE A 211 -27.57 6.72 13.54
N GLU A 212 -28.73 6.20 13.93
CA GLU A 212 -29.06 5.87 15.33
C GLU A 212 -28.34 4.62 15.85
N GLY A 213 -27.89 3.73 14.97
CA GLY A 213 -27.20 2.49 15.33
C GLY A 213 -25.91 2.74 16.11
N ILE A 214 -25.30 3.90 15.93
CA ILE A 214 -24.07 4.30 16.61
C ILE A 214 -24.37 4.79 18.03
N LEU A 215 -25.41 5.61 18.17
CA LEU A 215 -25.90 6.05 19.47
C LEU A 215 -26.33 4.83 20.29
N TRP A 216 -27.00 3.87 19.64
CA TRP A 216 -27.37 2.59 20.23
C TRP A 216 -26.15 1.81 20.69
N LEU A 217 -25.13 1.64 19.83
CA LEU A 217 -23.92 0.88 20.17
C LEU A 217 -23.14 1.50 21.34
N GLN A 218 -23.17 2.83 21.48
CA GLN A 218 -22.55 3.57 22.58
C GLN A 218 -23.33 3.48 23.89
N GLY A 219 -24.67 3.43 23.79
CA GLY A 219 -25.55 3.42 24.95
C GLY A 219 -25.96 2.02 25.43
N ILE A 220 -25.58 0.94 24.71
CA ILE A 220 -26.00 -0.41 25.05
C ILE A 220 -25.02 -1.15 25.97
N ARG A 221 -25.57 -1.71 27.07
CA ARG A 221 -24.87 -2.61 27.99
C ARG A 221 -25.46 -4.00 27.93
N PHE A 222 -24.59 -5.00 27.83
CA PHE A 222 -24.98 -6.41 27.82
C PHE A 222 -24.68 -7.02 29.18
N ILE A 223 -25.70 -7.55 29.85
CA ILE A 223 -25.58 -8.07 31.21
C ILE A 223 -25.87 -9.56 31.23
N ARG A 224 -24.96 -10.30 31.85
CA ARG A 224 -25.12 -11.72 32.14
C ARG A 224 -24.62 -12.00 33.54
N ASP A 225 -25.42 -12.72 34.32
CA ASP A 225 -25.08 -13.09 35.70
C ASP A 225 -24.66 -11.88 36.56
N GLY A 226 -25.26 -10.70 36.31
CA GLY A 226 -24.96 -9.44 37.00
C GLY A 226 -23.65 -8.75 36.56
N LYS A 227 -22.92 -9.28 35.57
CA LYS A 227 -21.69 -8.70 35.04
C LYS A 227 -21.91 -8.09 33.66
N ASN A 228 -21.24 -6.95 33.41
CA ASN A 228 -21.22 -6.32 32.10
C ASN A 228 -20.27 -7.09 31.17
N ILE A 229 -20.76 -7.46 30.00
CA ILE A 229 -20.01 -8.20 28.99
C ILE A 229 -19.39 -7.22 27.99
N ALA A 230 -18.08 -7.40 27.76
CA ALA A 230 -17.29 -6.62 26.82
C ALA A 230 -17.48 -5.10 27.03
N PRO A 231 -16.94 -4.49 28.09
CA PRO A 231 -17.22 -3.09 28.41
C PRO A 231 -16.79 -2.10 27.31
N GLN A 232 -15.86 -2.49 26.44
CA GLN A 232 -15.38 -1.65 25.34
C GLN A 232 -16.05 -2.00 24.01
N ARG A 233 -16.28 -0.98 23.18
CA ARG A 233 -16.89 -1.09 21.84
C ARG A 233 -15.94 -0.52 20.79
N LEU A 234 -15.89 -1.15 19.63
CA LEU A 234 -15.20 -0.64 18.45
C LEU A 234 -16.06 -0.92 17.23
N LEU A 235 -16.46 0.11 16.49
CA LEU A 235 -17.14 -0.05 15.21
C LEU A 235 -16.12 0.01 14.07
N MET A 236 -16.11 -0.98 13.20
CA MET A 236 -15.19 -1.10 12.07
C MET A 236 -15.99 -1.21 10.78
N ILE A 237 -15.88 -0.20 9.92
CA ILE A 237 -16.52 -0.15 8.60
C ILE A 237 -15.43 -0.25 7.53
N ASP A 238 -15.42 -1.36 6.79
CA ASP A 238 -14.48 -1.61 5.71
C ASP A 238 -15.09 -1.31 4.33
N ASP A 239 -14.22 -1.16 3.33
CA ASP A 239 -14.57 -0.96 1.93
C ASP A 239 -15.41 0.29 1.64
N LEU A 240 -15.18 1.42 2.32
CA LEU A 240 -15.97 2.66 2.09
C LEU A 240 -15.93 3.14 0.63
N HIS A 241 -14.87 2.80 -0.11
CA HIS A 241 -14.75 3.08 -1.55
C HIS A 241 -15.81 2.36 -2.42
N LYS A 242 -16.54 1.38 -1.88
CA LYS A 242 -17.69 0.72 -2.53
C LYS A 242 -18.98 1.53 -2.38
N LEU A 243 -19.05 2.45 -1.43
CA LEU A 243 -20.17 3.39 -1.32
C LEU A 243 -20.09 4.43 -2.44
N ARG A 244 -21.25 4.92 -2.90
CA ARG A 244 -21.29 6.06 -3.82
C ARG A 244 -20.77 7.31 -3.12
N ARG A 245 -20.20 8.25 -3.88
CA ARG A 245 -19.61 9.49 -3.35
C ARG A 245 -20.50 10.21 -2.33
N LYS A 246 -21.76 10.47 -2.67
CA LYS A 246 -22.73 11.15 -1.78
C LYS A 246 -23.03 10.37 -0.50
N GLN A 247 -23.13 9.05 -0.58
CA GLN A 247 -23.38 8.19 0.59
C GLN A 247 -22.19 8.21 1.55
N ARG A 248 -20.97 8.19 1.01
CA ARG A 248 -19.75 8.29 1.80
C ARG A 248 -19.60 9.67 2.45
N GLU A 249 -19.87 10.74 1.70
CA GLU A 249 -19.90 12.12 2.21
C GLU A 249 -20.87 12.23 3.39
N LEU A 250 -22.13 11.80 3.20
CA LEU A 250 -23.15 11.79 4.24
C LEU A 250 -22.73 11.01 5.48
N LEU A 251 -22.17 9.81 5.30
CA LEU A 251 -21.70 8.97 6.40
C LEU A 251 -20.59 9.67 7.21
N ILE A 252 -19.54 10.16 6.55
CA ILE A 252 -18.41 10.78 7.25
C ILE A 252 -18.83 12.08 7.96
N GLU A 253 -19.67 12.89 7.33
CA GLU A 253 -20.18 14.15 7.89
C GLU A 253 -21.01 13.90 9.15
N GLU A 254 -22.07 13.08 9.07
CA GLU A 254 -22.91 12.77 10.23
C GLU A 254 -22.10 12.09 11.36
N LEU A 255 -21.21 11.16 11.03
CA LEU A 255 -20.34 10.52 12.02
C LEU A 255 -19.46 11.51 12.78
N THR A 256 -18.95 12.51 12.08
CA THR A 256 -18.09 13.54 12.67
C THR A 256 -18.89 14.50 13.54
N GLU A 257 -20.10 14.89 13.09
CA GLU A 257 -21.03 15.73 13.86
C GLU A 257 -21.54 15.05 15.13
N LEU A 258 -21.79 13.73 15.08
CA LEU A 258 -22.26 12.94 16.22
C LEU A 258 -21.24 12.86 17.37
N ARG A 259 -19.95 13.11 17.11
CA ARG A 259 -18.85 13.04 18.10
C ARG A 259 -18.91 11.79 18.98
N PRO A 260 -18.68 10.61 18.39
CA PRO A 260 -18.88 9.34 19.06
C PRO A 260 -17.95 9.17 20.27
N ARG A 261 -18.49 8.64 21.38
CA ARG A 261 -17.71 8.30 22.59
C ARG A 261 -16.89 7.02 22.41
N ILE A 262 -17.22 6.19 21.43
CA ILE A 262 -16.51 4.96 21.07
C ILE A 262 -15.66 5.19 19.82
N PRO A 263 -14.54 4.49 19.65
CA PRO A 263 -13.77 4.54 18.42
C PRO A 263 -14.57 3.97 17.24
N ILE A 264 -14.57 4.70 16.12
CA ILE A 264 -15.13 4.26 14.84
C ILE A 264 -14.01 4.23 13.81
N TRP A 265 -13.67 3.04 13.32
CA TRP A 265 -12.66 2.83 12.29
C TRP A 265 -13.32 2.73 10.93
N LEU A 266 -12.96 3.62 10.03
CA LEU A 266 -13.38 3.63 8.64
C LEU A 266 -12.18 3.27 7.77
N SER A 267 -12.31 2.30 6.87
CA SER A 267 -11.26 1.90 5.94
C SER A 267 -11.63 2.25 4.50
N GLU A 268 -10.76 3.00 3.83
CA GLU A 268 -10.91 3.33 2.40
C GLU A 268 -9.61 3.16 1.61
N ARG A 269 -9.74 3.12 0.28
CA ARG A 269 -8.58 3.12 -0.64
C ARG A 269 -8.02 4.53 -0.76
N ASN A 270 -6.73 4.65 -1.06
CA ASN A 270 -6.13 5.97 -1.29
C ASN A 270 -6.74 6.63 -2.54
N ILE A 271 -7.08 7.92 -2.45
CA ILE A 271 -7.69 8.68 -3.54
C ILE A 271 -6.75 9.84 -3.87
N ALA A 272 -6.00 9.72 -4.97
CA ALA A 272 -4.96 10.67 -5.32
C ALA A 272 -5.46 12.05 -5.81
N LEU A 273 -6.75 12.14 -6.20
CA LEU A 273 -7.32 13.31 -6.89
C LEU A 273 -8.73 13.66 -6.39
N GLY A 274 -9.06 13.19 -5.19
CA GLY A 274 -10.28 13.58 -4.50
C GLY A 274 -10.12 15.00 -4.01
N SER A 275 -11.06 15.88 -4.36
CA SER A 275 -11.21 17.18 -3.69
C SER A 275 -11.24 16.90 -2.19
N GLU A 276 -10.27 17.45 -1.47
CA GLU A 276 -10.18 17.52 -0.01
C GLU A 276 -11.57 17.34 0.60
N LEU A 277 -11.79 16.12 1.06
CA LEU A 277 -13.14 15.62 1.34
C LEU A 277 -13.50 15.99 2.77
N LEU A 278 -13.32 17.26 3.13
CA LEU A 278 -13.79 17.83 4.39
C LEU A 278 -14.27 19.27 4.17
N SER A 279 -15.56 19.42 4.40
CA SER A 279 -16.25 20.68 4.61
C SER A 279 -15.56 21.48 5.72
N GLN A 280 -15.54 22.80 5.55
CA GLN A 280 -14.89 23.81 6.41
C GLN A 280 -15.40 23.88 7.88
N GLY A 281 -16.14 22.88 8.37
CA GLY A 281 -16.76 22.85 9.69
C GLY A 281 -16.10 21.93 10.73
N ALA A 282 -15.39 20.87 10.31
CA ALA A 282 -14.73 19.94 11.23
C ALA A 282 -13.28 20.36 11.49
N ARG A 283 -12.90 20.52 12.77
CA ARG A 283 -11.48 20.73 13.13
C ARG A 283 -10.74 19.39 12.96
N GLU A 284 -10.00 19.25 11.86
CA GLU A 284 -9.05 18.16 11.65
C GLU A 284 -8.20 17.92 12.91
N GLY A 285 -8.09 16.65 13.33
CA GLY A 285 -7.24 16.22 14.44
C GLY A 285 -7.97 15.91 15.76
N ARG A 286 -9.10 16.55 16.07
CA ARG A 286 -9.85 16.25 17.30
C ARG A 286 -10.93 15.18 17.09
N ASP A 287 -11.89 15.46 16.21
CA ASP A 287 -13.09 14.65 16.00
C ASP A 287 -12.93 13.65 14.84
N LEU A 288 -12.09 14.00 13.86
CA LEU A 288 -11.75 13.19 12.71
C LEU A 288 -10.22 13.07 12.57
N ARG A 289 -9.73 11.84 12.40
CA ARG A 289 -8.29 11.55 12.27
C ARG A 289 -8.00 10.66 11.08
N HIS A 290 -6.97 11.02 10.32
CA HIS A 290 -6.53 10.27 9.14
C HIS A 290 -5.24 9.52 9.44
N TYR A 291 -5.21 8.25 9.04
CA TYR A 291 -4.03 7.39 9.12
C TYR A 291 -3.76 6.80 7.76
N ASP A 292 -2.71 7.24 7.08
CA ASP A 292 -2.19 6.52 5.92
C ASP A 292 -1.28 5.39 6.43
N LEU A 293 -1.68 4.13 6.20
CA LEU A 293 -0.89 2.98 6.64
C LEU A 293 0.51 2.98 6.00
N GLU A 294 0.69 3.55 4.81
CA GLU A 294 2.02 3.67 4.20
C GLU A 294 2.89 4.70 4.93
N GLU A 295 2.30 5.81 5.37
CA GLU A 295 3.01 6.81 6.17
C GLU A 295 3.36 6.32 7.57
N LEU A 296 2.55 5.43 8.17
CA LEU A 296 2.90 4.77 9.44
C LEU A 296 4.23 4.00 9.37
N TRP A 297 4.60 3.51 8.18
CA TRP A 297 5.89 2.84 7.96
C TRP A 297 7.03 3.80 7.60
N ASN A 298 6.70 4.95 7.00
CA ASN A 298 7.67 5.97 6.60
C ASN A 298 7.95 7.00 7.72
N SER A 299 7.10 7.08 8.75
CA SER A 299 7.23 7.97 9.90
C SER A 299 8.27 7.43 10.90
N GLY A 300 9.54 7.54 10.51
CA GLY A 300 10.71 7.16 11.30
C GLY A 300 11.87 6.69 10.41
N ARG A 301 13.06 6.46 11.00
CA ARG A 301 14.23 5.96 10.25
C ARG A 301 13.85 4.65 9.52
N GLY A 302 14.08 4.59 8.20
CA GLY A 302 13.47 3.67 7.21
C GLY A 302 13.63 2.15 7.34
N TYR A 303 13.97 1.63 8.51
CA TYR A 303 14.16 0.18 8.78
C TYR A 303 12.89 -0.52 9.30
N GLN A 304 11.76 0.17 9.40
CA GLN A 304 10.61 -0.33 10.15
C GLN A 304 9.72 -1.28 9.34
N PHE A 305 9.47 -0.97 8.06
CA PHE A 305 8.75 -1.89 7.16
C PHE A 305 9.52 -3.19 6.95
N ALA A 306 10.85 -3.15 6.83
CA ALA A 306 11.70 -4.33 6.66
C ALA A 306 11.49 -5.33 7.82
N ALA A 307 11.48 -4.83 9.06
CA ALA A 307 11.25 -5.66 10.24
C ALA A 307 9.84 -6.28 10.26
N TYR A 308 8.81 -5.55 9.82
CA TYR A 308 7.44 -6.04 9.68
C TYR A 308 7.33 -7.10 8.58
N ALA A 309 7.88 -6.83 7.40
CA ALA A 309 7.94 -7.71 6.26
C ALA A 309 8.66 -9.02 6.59
N GLN A 310 9.84 -8.95 7.22
CA GLN A 310 10.60 -10.12 7.68
C GLN A 310 9.74 -11.04 8.55
N ASN A 311 9.04 -10.47 9.55
CA ASN A 311 8.21 -11.27 10.45
C ASN A 311 7.06 -11.98 9.72
N ILE A 312 6.44 -11.33 8.72
CA ILE A 312 5.41 -11.95 7.87
C ILE A 312 6.00 -13.12 7.08
N LEU A 313 7.17 -12.94 6.47
CA LEU A 313 7.81 -13.97 5.65
C LEU A 313 8.22 -15.19 6.49
N GLU A 314 8.79 -14.97 7.67
CA GLU A 314 9.22 -16.03 8.59
C GLU A 314 8.04 -16.86 9.12
N ARG A 315 6.93 -16.19 9.50
CA ARG A 315 5.71 -16.87 9.96
C ARG A 315 5.12 -17.75 8.85
N ARG A 316 5.08 -17.25 7.61
CA ARG A 316 4.59 -18.02 6.46
C ARG A 316 5.51 -19.18 6.08
N LEU A 317 6.82 -18.98 6.14
CA LEU A 317 7.77 -20.06 5.91
C LEU A 317 7.69 -21.14 6.99
N SER A 318 7.40 -20.76 8.24
CA SER A 318 7.28 -21.70 9.36
C SER A 318 6.00 -22.54 9.33
N ALA A 319 5.00 -22.12 8.54
CA ALA A 319 3.71 -22.79 8.36
C ALA A 319 3.76 -23.96 7.34
N GLN A 320 4.87 -24.12 6.62
CA GLN A 320 5.08 -25.19 5.65
C GLN A 320 6.23 -26.13 6.06
N ASP A 321 6.25 -27.35 5.50
CA ASP A 321 7.29 -28.37 5.81
C ASP A 321 8.14 -28.76 4.60
N VAL A 322 7.96 -28.10 3.45
CA VAL A 322 8.75 -28.34 2.24
C VAL A 322 10.17 -27.79 2.46
N ILE A 323 10.31 -26.49 2.64
CA ILE A 323 11.57 -25.81 2.90
C ILE A 323 11.87 -25.85 4.41
N PRO A 324 13.14 -26.00 4.85
CA PRO A 324 13.48 -25.93 6.26
C PRO A 324 13.03 -24.59 6.89
N LYS A 325 12.60 -24.65 8.15
CA LYS A 325 12.22 -23.44 8.90
C LYS A 325 13.46 -22.60 9.17
N GLY A 326 13.34 -21.29 9.04
CA GLY A 326 14.47 -20.38 9.20
C GLY A 326 14.14 -18.96 8.75
N ASN A 327 15.16 -18.12 8.65
CA ASN A 327 14.98 -16.77 8.12
C ASN A 327 14.92 -16.84 6.59
N PHE A 328 13.87 -16.26 6.00
CA PHE A 328 13.70 -16.25 4.55
C PHE A 328 14.91 -15.66 3.80
N ALA A 329 15.59 -14.69 4.40
CA ALA A 329 16.79 -14.07 3.82
C ALA A 329 17.95 -15.07 3.64
N GLN A 330 18.03 -16.15 4.43
CA GLN A 330 19.09 -17.17 4.31
C GLN A 330 19.01 -17.96 3.00
N TYR A 331 17.85 -17.95 2.34
CA TYR A 331 17.63 -18.62 1.07
C TYR A 331 17.87 -17.72 -0.15
N LEU A 332 18.23 -16.45 0.09
CA LEU A 332 18.50 -15.45 -0.93
C LEU A 332 19.96 -15.00 -0.80
N ARG A 333 20.74 -15.21 -1.87
CA ARG A 333 22.10 -14.67 -1.91
C ARG A 333 22.06 -13.15 -2.02
N SER A 334 22.80 -12.46 -1.16
CA SER A 334 22.89 -10.98 -1.09
C SER A 334 24.10 -10.41 -1.82
N GLU A 335 25.06 -11.26 -2.19
CA GLU A 335 26.31 -10.86 -2.83
C GLU A 335 26.63 -11.76 -4.03
N PHE A 336 27.54 -11.31 -4.87
CA PHE A 336 28.08 -12.09 -5.98
C PHE A 336 29.30 -12.88 -5.53
N HIS A 337 29.50 -14.05 -6.11
CA HIS A 337 30.77 -14.74 -5.96
C HIS A 337 31.81 -14.07 -6.89
N PRO A 338 33.05 -13.83 -6.45
CA PRO A 338 34.08 -13.15 -7.26
C PRO A 338 34.28 -13.75 -8.66
N ASP A 339 34.23 -15.08 -8.75
CA ASP A 339 34.46 -15.80 -10.01
C ASP A 339 33.28 -15.76 -10.98
N GLU A 340 32.07 -15.46 -10.52
CA GLU A 340 30.87 -15.51 -11.39
C GLU A 340 30.80 -14.31 -12.35
N MET A 341 31.40 -13.17 -11.99
CA MET A 341 31.24 -11.90 -12.71
C MET A 341 32.52 -11.40 -13.37
N HIS A 342 33.55 -12.24 -13.45
CA HIS A 342 34.85 -11.83 -13.97
C HIS A 342 34.78 -11.36 -15.43
N ALA A 343 34.00 -12.04 -16.28
CA ALA A 343 33.86 -11.69 -17.69
C ALA A 343 33.18 -10.33 -17.86
N GLU A 344 32.12 -10.07 -17.10
CA GLU A 344 31.36 -8.83 -17.12
C GLU A 344 32.19 -7.66 -16.56
N ILE A 345 32.99 -7.89 -15.52
CA ILE A 345 33.92 -6.89 -14.95
C ILE A 345 34.96 -6.49 -15.99
N VAL A 346 35.58 -7.46 -16.68
CA VAL A 346 36.56 -7.20 -17.75
C VAL A 346 35.90 -6.40 -18.88
N GLN A 347 34.71 -6.79 -19.31
CA GLN A 347 33.96 -6.08 -20.34
C GLN A 347 33.63 -4.63 -19.92
N GLY A 348 33.26 -4.42 -18.66
CA GLY A 348 33.01 -3.10 -18.08
C GLY A 348 34.26 -2.22 -18.08
N ALA A 349 35.41 -2.77 -17.70
CA ALA A 349 36.69 -2.07 -17.72
C ALA A 349 37.11 -1.69 -19.16
N GLU A 350 36.91 -2.56 -20.14
CA GLU A 350 37.18 -2.26 -21.55
C GLU A 350 36.30 -1.12 -22.08
N LYS A 351 34.99 -1.13 -21.75
CA LYS A 351 34.07 -0.04 -22.11
C LYS A 351 34.49 1.28 -21.47
N PHE A 352 34.87 1.26 -20.20
CA PHE A 352 35.38 2.45 -19.51
C PHE A 352 36.62 3.02 -20.21
N LYS A 353 37.60 2.17 -20.55
CA LYS A 353 38.80 2.59 -21.31
C LYS A 353 38.45 3.20 -22.66
N ALA A 354 37.50 2.61 -23.39
CA ALA A 354 37.05 3.12 -24.68
C ALA A 354 36.41 4.52 -24.57
N GLN A 355 35.55 4.74 -23.55
CA GLN A 355 34.86 6.02 -23.36
C GLN A 355 35.77 7.12 -22.80
N THR A 356 36.79 6.74 -22.02
CA THR A 356 37.76 7.69 -21.44
C THR A 356 38.99 7.94 -22.30
N LEU A 357 39.16 7.23 -23.41
CA LEU A 357 40.31 7.37 -24.33
C LEU A 357 40.55 8.83 -24.74
N ARG A 358 39.47 9.55 -25.08
CA ARG A 358 39.48 10.97 -25.46
C ARG A 358 39.91 11.92 -24.34
N HIS A 359 39.90 11.47 -23.08
CA HIS A 359 40.25 12.26 -21.90
C HIS A 359 41.66 11.96 -21.36
N ARG A 360 42.35 10.94 -21.86
CA ARG A 360 43.70 10.57 -21.39
C ARG A 360 44.74 11.69 -21.57
N ASN A 361 44.56 12.53 -22.59
CA ASN A 361 45.46 13.66 -22.87
C ASN A 361 45.05 14.95 -22.13
N ASN A 362 43.95 14.94 -21.36
CA ASN A 362 43.48 16.11 -20.62
C ASN A 362 44.09 16.13 -19.22
N THR A 363 44.94 17.13 -18.96
CA THR A 363 45.63 17.33 -17.67
C THR A 363 44.69 17.47 -16.49
N GLN A 364 43.41 17.81 -16.71
CA GLN A 364 42.44 17.93 -15.61
C GLN A 364 42.08 16.58 -14.97
N TYR A 365 42.05 15.50 -15.75
CA TYR A 365 41.52 14.21 -15.30
C TYR A 365 42.62 13.17 -15.01
N THR A 366 43.89 13.59 -15.00
CA THR A 366 45.04 12.68 -14.87
C THR A 366 44.99 11.86 -13.58
N ASP A 367 44.68 12.50 -12.44
CA ASP A 367 44.61 11.83 -11.14
C ASP A 367 43.40 10.88 -11.05
N TRP A 368 42.25 11.28 -11.61
CA TRP A 368 41.04 10.46 -11.65
C TRP A 368 41.21 9.21 -12.52
N LEU A 369 41.86 9.35 -13.68
CA LEU A 369 42.15 8.24 -14.59
C LEU A 369 43.21 7.29 -14.01
N LYS A 370 44.17 7.81 -13.24
CA LYS A 370 45.16 6.96 -12.56
C LYS A 370 44.50 6.08 -11.50
N ARG A 371 43.62 6.64 -10.65
CA ARG A 371 42.82 5.86 -9.69
C ARG A 371 41.94 4.83 -10.38
N ALA A 372 41.34 5.19 -11.52
CA ALA A 372 40.56 4.26 -12.32
C ALA A 372 41.41 3.10 -12.87
N ASP A 373 42.64 3.35 -13.34
CA ASP A 373 43.55 2.28 -13.80
C ASP A 373 43.97 1.34 -12.64
N GLU A 374 44.09 1.86 -11.40
CA GLU A 374 44.28 1.04 -10.18
C GLU A 374 43.05 0.15 -9.89
N CYS A 375 41.84 0.71 -9.96
CA CYS A 375 40.57 -0.02 -9.79
C CYS A 375 40.39 -1.13 -10.83
N ILE A 376 40.81 -0.91 -12.07
CA ILE A 376 40.79 -1.91 -13.14
C ILE A 376 41.70 -3.11 -12.80
N SER A 377 42.80 -2.85 -12.09
CA SER A 377 43.77 -3.88 -11.70
C SER A 377 43.27 -4.76 -10.55
N GLU A 378 42.41 -4.21 -9.68
CA GLU A 378 41.77 -4.94 -8.57
C GLU A 378 40.65 -5.90 -9.04
N ALA A 379 40.00 -5.58 -10.18
CA ALA A 379 38.99 -6.42 -10.84
C ALA A 379 37.84 -6.92 -9.91
N SER A 380 37.24 -5.99 -9.15
CA SER A 380 36.11 -6.26 -8.24
C SER A 380 34.83 -5.54 -8.69
N ILE A 381 33.69 -5.90 -8.09
CA ILE A 381 32.41 -5.22 -8.37
C ILE A 381 32.42 -3.79 -7.83
N ASP A 382 33.04 -3.57 -6.67
CA ASP A 382 33.19 -2.23 -6.12
C ASP A 382 34.11 -1.38 -6.99
N SER A 383 35.18 -1.97 -7.55
CA SER A 383 36.03 -1.27 -8.49
C SER A 383 35.27 -0.88 -9.77
N LEU A 384 34.39 -1.75 -10.27
CA LEU A 384 33.49 -1.43 -11.39
C LEU A 384 32.51 -0.28 -11.05
N ARG A 385 31.97 -0.23 -9.82
CA ARG A 385 31.13 0.88 -9.34
C ARG A 385 31.89 2.19 -9.30
N GLU A 386 33.16 2.18 -8.86
CA GLU A 386 34.03 3.36 -8.88
C GLU A 386 34.32 3.85 -10.30
N LEU A 387 34.54 2.95 -11.25
CA LEU A 387 34.76 3.31 -12.66
C LEU A 387 33.55 4.01 -13.26
N TYR A 388 32.34 3.46 -13.08
CA TYR A 388 31.12 4.07 -13.58
C TYR A 388 30.80 5.40 -12.88
N THR A 389 31.10 5.52 -11.59
CA THR A 389 30.99 6.79 -10.84
C THR A 389 31.91 7.86 -11.42
N THR A 390 33.17 7.50 -11.68
CA THR A 390 34.17 8.39 -12.30
C THR A 390 33.72 8.84 -13.68
N LEU A 391 33.18 7.93 -14.50
CA LEU A 391 32.64 8.25 -15.81
C LEU A 391 31.51 9.29 -15.74
N ILE A 392 30.53 9.09 -14.84
CA ILE A 392 29.42 10.03 -14.63
C ILE A 392 29.95 11.41 -14.25
N LEU A 393 30.93 11.48 -13.34
CA LEU A 393 31.51 12.74 -12.86
C LEU A 393 32.29 13.48 -13.95
N ILE A 394 33.03 12.75 -14.81
CA ILE A 394 33.71 13.34 -15.97
C ILE A 394 32.67 14.00 -16.90
N VAL A 395 31.63 13.26 -17.30
CA VAL A 395 30.60 13.78 -18.22
C VAL A 395 29.84 14.97 -17.61
N ARG A 396 29.55 14.95 -16.31
CA ARG A 396 28.97 16.10 -15.59
C ARG A 396 29.87 17.33 -15.64
N ASN A 397 31.17 17.14 -15.47
CA ASN A 397 32.13 18.24 -15.48
C ASN A 397 32.31 18.84 -16.88
N GLU A 398 32.28 18.01 -17.94
CA GLU A 398 32.27 18.50 -19.32
C GLU A 398 31.08 19.41 -19.62
N GLY A 399 29.89 19.04 -19.16
CA GLY A 399 28.69 19.87 -19.32
C GLY A 399 28.77 21.23 -18.59
N LYS A 400 29.62 21.35 -17.56
CA LYS A 400 29.84 22.60 -16.82
C LYS A 400 30.99 23.45 -17.38
N ARG A 401 31.97 22.83 -18.05
CA ARG A 401 33.13 23.51 -18.67
C ARG A 401 32.74 24.53 -19.74
N GLN A 402 31.56 24.44 -20.35
CA GLN A 402 31.04 25.51 -21.23
C GLN A 402 30.86 26.87 -20.50
N LEU A 403 30.89 26.90 -19.17
CA LEU A 403 30.69 28.08 -18.34
C LEU A 403 31.90 28.49 -17.48
N SER A 404 33.01 27.74 -17.48
CA SER A 404 34.20 28.05 -16.65
C SER A 404 35.52 27.53 -17.27
N LEU A 405 36.53 28.40 -17.36
CA LEU A 405 37.90 28.08 -17.81
C LEU A 405 38.74 27.59 -16.62
N GLU A 406 38.45 26.39 -16.11
CA GLU A 406 39.25 25.76 -15.06
C GLU A 406 40.21 24.72 -15.66
N LEU A 407 41.50 25.04 -15.68
CA LEU A 407 42.59 24.25 -16.28
C LEU A 407 43.44 23.48 -15.25
N MET A 408 43.11 23.57 -13.96
CA MET A 408 43.85 22.88 -12.90
C MET A 408 43.41 21.39 -12.81
N PRO A 409 44.35 20.47 -12.46
CA PRO A 409 44.03 19.07 -12.20
C PRO A 409 43.05 18.94 -11.04
N LEU A 410 41.99 18.16 -11.23
CA LEU A 410 41.05 17.81 -10.15
C LEU A 410 41.70 16.72 -9.31
N SER A 411 41.82 16.95 -8.00
CA SER A 411 42.46 15.99 -7.10
C SER A 411 41.55 14.77 -6.85
N SER A 412 42.13 13.71 -6.31
CA SER A 412 41.37 12.54 -5.83
C SER A 412 40.45 12.88 -4.65
N GLU A 413 40.80 13.87 -3.82
CA GLU A 413 39.98 14.34 -2.70
C GLU A 413 38.71 15.06 -3.20
N GLU A 414 38.80 15.80 -4.31
CA GLU A 414 37.63 16.41 -4.95
C GLU A 414 36.71 15.37 -5.62
N LEU A 415 37.25 14.22 -6.05
CA LEU A 415 36.47 13.10 -6.54
C LEU A 415 35.65 12.49 -5.40
N GLU A 416 36.28 12.22 -4.26
CA GLU A 416 35.62 11.68 -3.06
C GLU A 416 34.57 12.66 -2.50
N GLY A 417 34.87 13.97 -2.50
CA GLY A 417 33.90 14.99 -2.10
C GLY A 417 32.69 15.11 -3.04
N ARG A 418 32.82 14.69 -4.30
CA ARG A 418 31.74 14.67 -5.31
C ARG A 418 31.06 13.31 -5.44
N ASP A 419 31.64 12.26 -4.85
CA ASP A 419 31.09 10.92 -4.78
C ASP A 419 30.02 10.85 -3.69
N SER A 420 28.77 11.06 -4.08
CA SER A 420 27.63 10.89 -3.18
C SER A 420 27.00 9.52 -3.35
N SER A 421 26.40 9.00 -2.27
CA SER A 421 25.66 7.73 -2.29
C SER A 421 24.59 7.65 -3.38
N GLN A 422 24.07 8.79 -3.84
CA GLN A 422 23.15 8.86 -4.98
C GLN A 422 23.85 8.58 -6.32
N VAL A 423 25.06 9.07 -6.52
CA VAL A 423 25.86 8.82 -7.73
C VAL A 423 26.29 7.36 -7.80
N GLN A 424 26.71 6.78 -6.66
CA GLN A 424 26.99 5.35 -6.56
C GLN A 424 25.74 4.51 -6.91
N GLY A 425 24.56 4.92 -6.43
CA GLY A 425 23.30 4.28 -6.81
C GLY A 425 22.95 4.39 -8.31
N ALA A 426 23.36 5.48 -8.97
CA ALA A 426 23.22 5.63 -10.43
C ALA A 426 24.24 4.74 -11.18
N ALA A 427 25.47 4.63 -10.67
CA ALA A 427 26.48 3.74 -11.24
C ALA A 427 26.04 2.27 -11.20
N GLU A 428 25.45 1.82 -10.08
CA GLU A 428 24.91 0.45 -9.95
C GLU A 428 23.87 0.12 -11.03
N ILE A 429 22.93 1.04 -11.30
CA ILE A 429 21.90 0.77 -12.30
C ILE A 429 22.45 0.90 -13.74
N PHE A 430 23.48 1.72 -13.97
CA PHE A 430 24.15 1.79 -15.28
C PHE A 430 24.90 0.49 -15.58
N ILE A 431 25.58 -0.08 -14.58
CA ILE A 431 26.21 -1.40 -14.67
C ILE A 431 25.16 -2.46 -15.04
N HIS A 432 23.98 -2.42 -14.41
CA HIS A 432 22.89 -3.33 -14.74
C HIS A 432 22.43 -3.21 -16.21
N ASP A 433 22.24 -1.99 -16.72
CA ASP A 433 21.76 -1.82 -18.11
C ASP A 433 22.82 -2.21 -19.14
N ASP A 434 24.09 -1.86 -18.88
CA ASP A 434 25.20 -2.06 -19.82
C ASP A 434 25.73 -3.49 -19.87
N LEU A 435 25.83 -4.15 -18.71
CA LEU A 435 26.50 -5.44 -18.55
C LEU A 435 25.52 -6.56 -18.17
N LYS A 436 24.25 -6.24 -17.92
CA LYS A 436 23.21 -7.19 -17.48
C LYS A 436 23.53 -7.91 -16.17
N ILE A 437 24.46 -7.35 -15.38
CA ILE A 437 24.72 -7.79 -14.01
C ILE A 437 23.45 -7.59 -13.18
N PRO A 438 22.97 -8.60 -12.43
CA PRO A 438 21.73 -8.49 -11.66
C PRO A 438 21.71 -7.30 -10.70
N TYR A 439 20.56 -6.63 -10.59
CA TYR A 439 20.32 -5.51 -9.68
C TYR A 439 19.14 -5.78 -8.74
N TYR A 440 18.13 -6.52 -9.21
CA TYR A 440 16.94 -6.84 -8.42
C TYR A 440 17.12 -8.16 -7.68
N PHE A 441 17.96 -8.16 -6.65
CA PHE A 441 18.22 -9.34 -5.84
C PHE A 441 18.53 -8.97 -4.38
N GLY A 442 18.43 -9.95 -3.49
CA GLY A 442 18.61 -9.77 -2.05
C GLY A 442 17.35 -9.28 -1.35
N ILE A 443 17.36 -9.41 -0.02
CA ILE A 443 16.19 -9.14 0.81
C ILE A 443 15.83 -7.65 0.87
N ASP A 444 16.83 -6.76 0.87
CA ASP A 444 16.59 -5.30 0.94
C ASP A 444 15.90 -4.80 -0.33
N ARG A 445 16.32 -5.31 -1.50
CA ARG A 445 15.68 -4.99 -2.78
C ARG A 445 14.27 -5.58 -2.86
N LEU A 446 14.03 -6.76 -2.29
CA LEU A 446 12.68 -7.34 -2.17
C LEU A 446 11.75 -6.42 -1.37
N TYR A 447 12.20 -5.91 -0.21
CA TYR A 447 11.43 -4.97 0.60
C TYR A 447 11.18 -3.65 -0.12
N ALA A 448 12.19 -3.13 -0.84
CA ALA A 448 12.03 -1.93 -1.64
C ALA A 448 11.02 -2.11 -2.79
N MET A 449 11.04 -3.26 -3.47
CA MET A 449 10.10 -3.60 -4.55
C MET A 449 8.65 -3.68 -4.07
N ALA A 450 8.43 -4.19 -2.86
CA ALA A 450 7.10 -4.31 -2.25
C ALA A 450 6.45 -2.96 -1.92
N THR A 451 7.19 -1.84 -1.93
CA THR A 451 6.63 -0.48 -1.77
C THR A 451 5.71 -0.34 -0.55
N ASN A 452 6.12 -0.88 0.61
CA ASN A 452 5.31 -0.92 1.85
C ASN A 452 3.96 -1.67 1.75
N ASN A 453 3.72 -2.44 0.69
CA ASN A 453 2.50 -3.20 0.45
C ASN A 453 2.70 -4.69 0.76
N VAL A 454 1.83 -5.25 1.60
CA VAL A 454 1.94 -6.64 2.06
C VAL A 454 1.57 -7.62 0.95
N GLU A 455 0.54 -7.35 0.14
CA GLU A 455 0.16 -8.23 -0.97
C GLU A 455 1.26 -8.31 -2.04
N GLU A 456 1.93 -7.19 -2.33
CA GLU A 456 3.08 -7.18 -3.24
C GLU A 456 4.26 -7.97 -2.68
N LEU A 457 4.58 -7.78 -1.39
CA LEU A 457 5.61 -8.57 -0.70
C LEU A 457 5.33 -10.06 -0.83
N LEU A 458 4.08 -10.48 -0.58
CA LEU A 458 3.67 -11.87 -0.66
C LEU A 458 3.72 -12.41 -2.08
N GLY A 459 3.32 -11.63 -3.07
CA GLY A 459 3.42 -12.01 -4.49
C GLY A 459 4.86 -12.22 -4.95
N LEU A 460 5.78 -11.34 -4.53
CA LEU A 460 7.21 -11.46 -4.83
C LEU A 460 7.84 -12.67 -4.10
N ALA A 461 7.54 -12.84 -2.81
CA ALA A 461 8.01 -13.96 -2.01
C ALA A 461 7.48 -15.31 -2.52
N ALA A 462 6.24 -15.35 -3.01
CA ALA A 462 5.64 -16.53 -3.62
C ALA A 462 6.45 -17.02 -4.82
N ALA A 463 6.88 -16.13 -5.71
CA ALA A 463 7.68 -16.49 -6.87
C ALA A 463 9.08 -16.99 -6.48
N LEU A 464 9.71 -16.36 -5.48
CA LEU A 464 10.99 -16.83 -4.93
C LEU A 464 10.85 -18.21 -4.26
N TYR A 465 9.76 -18.42 -3.52
CA TYR A 465 9.45 -19.71 -2.90
C TYR A 465 9.25 -20.82 -3.94
N GLU A 466 8.55 -20.54 -5.05
CA GLU A 466 8.42 -21.49 -6.17
C GLU A 466 9.79 -21.86 -6.77
N GLY A 467 10.70 -20.90 -6.89
CA GLY A 467 12.08 -21.15 -7.30
C GLY A 467 12.83 -22.08 -6.34
N LEU A 468 12.68 -21.86 -5.03
CA LEU A 468 13.29 -22.72 -4.00
C LEU A 468 12.68 -24.13 -4.00
N GLN A 469 11.36 -24.23 -4.11
CA GLN A 469 10.65 -25.50 -4.21
C GLN A 469 11.14 -26.28 -5.43
N ALA A 470 11.32 -25.63 -6.59
CA ALA A 470 11.87 -26.26 -7.78
C ALA A 470 13.29 -26.81 -7.53
N LYS A 471 14.17 -26.06 -6.86
CA LYS A 471 15.52 -26.55 -6.51
C LYS A 471 15.48 -27.76 -5.58
N GLN A 472 14.56 -27.75 -4.62
CA GLN A 472 14.39 -28.85 -3.69
C GLN A 472 13.87 -30.12 -4.37
N VAL A 473 12.89 -29.98 -5.27
CA VAL A 473 12.36 -31.09 -6.08
C VAL A 473 13.45 -31.68 -6.96
N LEU A 474 14.31 -30.82 -7.54
CA LEU A 474 15.47 -31.22 -8.34
C LEU A 474 16.66 -31.72 -7.49
N ARG A 475 16.52 -31.80 -6.16
CA ARG A 475 17.54 -32.26 -5.21
C ARG A 475 18.89 -31.57 -5.40
N ARG A 476 18.87 -30.26 -5.67
CA ARG A 476 20.10 -29.46 -5.75
C ARG A 476 20.78 -29.44 -4.37
N PRO A 477 22.13 -29.48 -4.32
CA PRO A 477 22.87 -29.55 -3.06
C PRO A 477 22.67 -28.29 -2.20
N GLU A 478 22.43 -27.15 -2.83
CA GLU A 478 22.19 -25.87 -2.15
C GLU A 478 20.77 -25.36 -2.45
N LEU A 479 20.01 -25.11 -1.37
CA LEU A 479 18.71 -24.45 -1.42
C LEU A 479 18.86 -22.92 -1.38
N LEU A 480 19.79 -22.37 -2.14
CA LEU A 480 20.07 -20.94 -2.20
C LEU A 480 19.76 -20.41 -3.60
N LEU A 481 19.02 -19.31 -3.73
CA LEU A 481 18.80 -18.67 -5.03
C LEU A 481 19.95 -17.73 -5.37
N SER A 482 20.54 -17.91 -6.56
CA SER A 482 21.52 -16.97 -7.11
C SER A 482 20.86 -15.62 -7.49
N PRO A 483 21.61 -14.51 -7.54
CA PRO A 483 21.13 -13.20 -7.98
C PRO A 483 20.45 -13.22 -9.34
N HIS A 484 20.97 -14.00 -10.29
CA HIS A 484 20.36 -14.17 -11.61
C HIS A 484 19.00 -14.85 -11.55
N GLU A 485 18.86 -15.91 -10.73
CA GLU A 485 17.58 -16.60 -10.53
C GLU A 485 16.57 -15.70 -9.81
N GLN A 486 17.00 -14.99 -8.77
CA GLN A 486 16.17 -14.05 -8.03
C GLN A 486 15.63 -12.96 -8.96
N GLU A 487 16.52 -12.29 -9.70
CA GLU A 487 16.12 -11.22 -10.62
C GLU A 487 15.16 -11.72 -11.70
N LYS A 488 15.42 -12.90 -12.27
CA LYS A 488 14.54 -13.50 -13.28
C LYS A 488 13.12 -13.67 -12.72
N LEU A 489 12.99 -14.29 -11.55
CA LEU A 489 11.69 -14.52 -10.90
C LEU A 489 10.98 -13.20 -10.57
N LEU A 490 11.72 -12.21 -10.04
CA LEU A 490 11.17 -10.91 -9.67
C LEU A 490 10.73 -10.10 -10.92
N LYS A 491 11.48 -10.15 -12.02
CA LYS A 491 11.10 -9.55 -13.30
C LYS A 491 9.88 -10.24 -13.91
N GLU A 492 9.75 -11.56 -13.76
CA GLU A 492 8.55 -12.29 -14.18
C GLU A 492 7.30 -11.84 -13.42
N VAL A 493 7.38 -11.66 -12.09
CA VAL A 493 6.27 -11.09 -11.30
C VAL A 493 5.92 -9.68 -11.76
N SER A 494 6.94 -8.86 -11.99
CA SER A 494 6.78 -7.48 -12.47
C SER A 494 6.09 -7.42 -13.83
N LYS A 495 6.46 -8.33 -14.74
CA LYS A 495 5.82 -8.48 -16.04
C LYS A 495 4.36 -8.94 -15.91
N ARG A 496 4.08 -9.95 -15.07
CA ARG A 496 2.71 -10.40 -14.80
C ARG A 496 1.84 -9.27 -14.26
N LYS A 497 2.37 -8.43 -13.36
CA LYS A 497 1.67 -7.24 -12.85
C LYS A 497 1.29 -6.29 -13.98
N ARG A 498 2.23 -5.95 -14.88
CA ARG A 498 1.99 -5.09 -16.05
C ARG A 498 0.99 -5.71 -17.04
N ASP A 499 1.06 -7.02 -17.27
CA ASP A 499 0.18 -7.74 -18.20
C ASP A 499 -1.26 -7.90 -17.64
N PHE A 500 -1.45 -7.76 -16.33
CA PHE A 500 -2.76 -7.81 -15.68
C PHE A 500 -3.52 -6.46 -15.72
N ILE A 501 -2.82 -5.34 -15.91
CA ILE A 501 -3.41 -3.98 -15.91
C ILE A 501 -4.63 -3.87 -16.83
N PRO A 502 -4.60 -4.35 -18.09
CA PRO A 502 -5.75 -4.24 -18.99
C PRO A 502 -7.02 -4.95 -18.52
N LYS A 503 -6.88 -5.95 -17.64
CA LYS A 503 -7.99 -6.77 -17.13
C LYS A 503 -8.64 -6.18 -15.87
N SER A 504 -7.92 -5.35 -15.13
CA SER A 504 -8.36 -4.87 -13.81
C SER A 504 -8.89 -3.44 -13.79
N HIS A 505 -8.72 -2.68 -14.87
CA HIS A 505 -9.04 -1.25 -14.94
C HIS A 505 -10.15 -0.97 -15.95
N THR A 506 -10.96 0.05 -15.68
CA THR A 506 -12.05 0.49 -16.56
C THR A 506 -11.52 0.88 -17.94
N GLU A 507 -10.38 1.59 -17.97
CA GLU A 507 -9.66 2.04 -19.17
C GLU A 507 -8.31 1.34 -19.30
N GLY A 508 -8.26 0.03 -19.06
CA GLY A 508 -7.01 -0.69 -18.81
C GLY A 508 -5.97 -0.67 -19.93
N ASN A 509 -6.37 -0.64 -21.20
CA ASN A 509 -5.44 -0.48 -22.31
C ASN A 509 -4.77 0.91 -22.31
N ARG A 510 -5.54 1.96 -22.00
CA ARG A 510 -5.04 3.34 -21.91
C ARG A 510 -4.14 3.52 -20.69
N ALA A 511 -4.52 2.91 -19.56
CA ALA A 511 -3.69 2.89 -18.36
C ALA A 511 -2.34 2.20 -18.60
N GLN A 512 -2.35 1.03 -19.24
CA GLN A 512 -1.11 0.32 -19.60
C GLN A 512 -0.22 1.16 -20.52
N ARG A 513 -0.77 1.76 -21.59
CA ARG A 513 -0.01 2.62 -22.51
C ARG A 513 0.59 3.84 -21.81
N LEU A 514 -0.16 4.48 -20.92
CA LEU A 514 0.32 5.61 -20.14
C LEU A 514 1.50 5.19 -19.24
N LEU A 515 1.36 4.08 -18.51
CA LEU A 515 2.40 3.59 -17.60
C LEU A 515 3.66 3.13 -18.37
N ASP A 516 3.50 2.46 -19.51
CA ASP A 516 4.61 2.11 -20.40
C ASP A 516 5.34 3.37 -20.91
N SER A 517 4.58 4.40 -21.27
CA SER A 517 5.12 5.68 -21.72
C SER A 517 5.91 6.40 -20.62
N ILE A 518 5.38 6.39 -19.39
CA ILE A 518 6.07 6.92 -18.21
C ILE A 518 7.33 6.10 -17.92
N GLY A 519 7.29 4.77 -18.02
CA GLY A 519 8.43 3.88 -17.84
C GLY A 519 9.55 4.17 -18.83
N VAL A 520 9.22 4.28 -20.13
CA VAL A 520 10.18 4.65 -21.19
C VAL A 520 10.76 6.04 -20.96
N PHE A 521 9.93 7.01 -20.57
CA PHE A 521 10.38 8.36 -20.22
C PHE A 521 11.36 8.38 -19.05
N CYS A 522 11.03 7.68 -17.97
CA CYS A 522 11.89 7.53 -16.82
C CYS A 522 13.22 6.86 -17.20
N ARG A 523 13.19 5.87 -18.09
CA ARG A 523 14.38 5.15 -18.56
C ARG A 523 15.31 6.08 -19.34
N GLU A 524 14.79 6.80 -20.33
CA GLU A 524 15.57 7.75 -21.12
C GLU A 524 16.23 8.85 -20.27
N LYS A 525 15.55 9.30 -19.21
CA LYS A 525 16.08 10.33 -18.31
C LYS A 525 17.09 9.77 -17.30
N THR A 526 16.92 8.51 -16.88
CA THR A 526 17.82 7.84 -15.95
C THR A 526 19.16 7.55 -16.59
N PHE A 527 19.17 6.95 -17.78
CA PHE A 527 20.39 6.51 -18.47
C PHE A 527 21.08 7.61 -19.30
N GLN A 528 20.86 8.89 -18.94
CA GLN A 528 21.69 9.96 -19.47
C GLN A 528 23.08 9.87 -18.85
N LEU A 529 24.14 9.94 -19.67
CA LEU A 529 25.52 9.69 -19.21
C LEU A 529 25.98 10.61 -18.07
N ASN A 530 25.43 11.81 -17.97
CA ASN A 530 25.71 12.75 -16.87
C ASN A 530 24.88 12.48 -15.60
N ALA A 531 24.01 11.46 -15.61
CA ALA A 531 23.07 11.08 -14.54
C ALA A 531 22.51 12.31 -13.80
N PRO A 532 21.81 13.23 -14.47
CA PRO A 532 21.50 14.55 -13.91
C PRO A 532 20.56 14.47 -12.71
N TYR A 533 19.85 13.35 -12.55
CA TYR A 533 18.92 13.06 -11.47
C TYR A 533 19.31 11.76 -10.77
N ALA A 534 20.50 11.71 -10.17
CA ALA A 534 20.95 10.56 -9.40
C ALA A 534 20.03 10.30 -8.18
N PRO A 535 19.71 9.04 -7.83
CA PRO A 535 20.17 7.77 -8.44
C PRO A 535 19.44 7.38 -9.73
N GLY A 536 18.34 8.06 -10.09
CA GLY A 536 17.64 7.93 -11.36
C GLY A 536 16.23 8.51 -11.30
N VAL A 537 15.62 8.71 -12.47
CA VAL A 537 14.25 9.22 -12.60
C VAL A 537 13.27 8.05 -12.54
N THR A 538 12.34 8.10 -11.59
CA THR A 538 11.35 7.03 -11.36
C THR A 538 9.92 7.55 -11.27
N GLY A 539 9.72 8.85 -11.49
CA GLY A 539 8.41 9.48 -11.44
C GLY A 539 8.29 10.72 -12.32
N ILE A 540 7.06 11.18 -12.47
CA ILE A 540 6.69 12.40 -13.18
C ILE A 540 5.96 13.35 -12.23
N ARG A 541 6.11 14.66 -12.41
CA ARG A 541 5.45 15.67 -11.59
C ARG A 541 4.46 16.46 -12.42
N LEU A 542 3.28 16.68 -11.84
CA LEU A 542 2.32 17.68 -12.26
C LEU A 542 2.38 18.85 -11.28
N SER A 543 2.67 20.06 -11.78
CA SER A 543 2.61 21.28 -10.97
C SER A 543 1.18 21.57 -10.52
N ILE A 544 1.01 22.41 -9.50
CA ILE A 544 -0.32 22.87 -9.07
C ILE A 544 -1.09 23.48 -10.26
N ALA A 545 -0.44 24.29 -11.09
CA ALA A 545 -1.06 24.91 -12.26
C ALA A 545 -1.59 23.88 -13.27
N GLU A 546 -0.90 22.75 -13.45
CA GLU A 546 -1.41 21.64 -14.26
C GLU A 546 -2.55 20.91 -13.53
N LEU A 547 -2.41 20.64 -12.23
CA LEU A 547 -3.47 19.97 -11.44
C LEU A 547 -4.79 20.76 -11.40
N GLU A 548 -4.73 22.10 -11.43
CA GLU A 548 -5.94 22.95 -11.54
C GLU A 548 -6.72 22.69 -12.83
N LYS A 549 -6.06 22.31 -13.94
CA LYS A 549 -6.73 21.97 -15.20
C LYS A 549 -7.58 20.71 -15.08
N PHE A 550 -7.29 19.80 -14.14
CA PHE A 550 -8.19 18.67 -13.83
C PHE A 550 -9.45 19.10 -13.08
N HIS A 551 -9.39 20.20 -12.33
CA HIS A 551 -10.50 20.71 -11.53
C HIS A 551 -11.42 21.63 -12.33
N ARG A 552 -10.83 22.42 -13.23
CA ARG A 552 -11.53 23.31 -14.17
C ARG A 552 -11.12 22.98 -15.60
N PRO A 553 -11.62 21.87 -16.16
CA PRO A 553 -11.32 21.54 -17.54
C PRO A 553 -11.98 22.58 -18.45
N HIS A 554 -11.17 23.24 -19.28
CA HIS A 554 -11.62 24.22 -20.26
C HIS A 554 -11.06 23.83 -21.64
N GLY A 555 -11.87 23.98 -22.69
CA GLY A 555 -11.46 23.73 -24.08
C GLY A 555 -11.86 22.38 -24.68
N LEU A 556 -11.34 22.07 -25.87
CA LEU A 556 -11.70 20.91 -26.70
C LEU A 556 -11.26 19.55 -26.15
N LEU A 557 -10.40 19.53 -25.11
CA LEU A 557 -9.82 18.30 -24.52
C LEU A 557 -10.57 17.83 -23.26
N LEU A 558 -11.75 18.36 -22.97
CA LEU A 558 -12.47 18.15 -21.71
C LEU A 558 -12.72 16.66 -21.40
N GLU A 559 -13.19 15.90 -22.39
CA GLU A 559 -13.41 14.45 -22.24
C GLU A 559 -12.10 13.69 -21.99
N GLN A 560 -11.03 14.07 -22.70
CA GLN A 560 -9.73 13.41 -22.59
C GLN A 560 -9.04 13.70 -21.25
N ILE A 561 -9.19 14.92 -20.73
CA ILE A 561 -8.74 15.31 -19.39
C ILE A 561 -9.50 14.51 -18.31
N ALA A 562 -10.81 14.33 -18.47
CA ALA A 562 -11.62 13.53 -17.55
C ALA A 562 -11.18 12.05 -17.56
N VAL A 563 -10.93 11.48 -18.74
CA VAL A 563 -10.40 10.11 -18.87
C VAL A 563 -9.02 10.00 -18.23
N LEU A 564 -8.10 10.93 -18.49
CA LEU A 564 -6.77 10.93 -17.88
C LEU A 564 -6.85 11.01 -16.35
N ARG A 565 -7.72 11.86 -15.80
CA ARG A 565 -7.95 11.97 -14.36
C ARG A 565 -8.40 10.64 -13.78
N ASN A 566 -9.35 9.96 -14.42
CA ASN A 566 -9.85 8.66 -13.99
C ASN A 566 -8.73 7.60 -14.05
N VAL A 567 -7.98 7.55 -15.15
CA VAL A 567 -6.85 6.61 -15.32
C VAL A 567 -5.78 6.83 -14.26
N LEU A 568 -5.40 8.07 -13.96
CA LEU A 568 -4.42 8.38 -12.91
C LEU A 568 -4.95 8.04 -11.52
N SER A 569 -6.21 8.36 -11.24
CA SER A 569 -6.84 8.03 -9.96
C SER A 569 -6.91 6.52 -9.75
N GLU A 570 -7.33 5.75 -10.75
CA GLU A 570 -7.35 4.29 -10.71
C GLU A 570 -5.93 3.72 -10.56
N SER A 571 -4.94 4.27 -11.29
CA SER A 571 -3.55 3.81 -11.22
C SER A 571 -2.94 4.00 -9.82
N VAL A 572 -3.26 5.09 -9.12
CA VAL A 572 -2.84 5.25 -7.71
C VAL A 572 -3.66 4.36 -6.79
N ALA A 573 -4.97 4.27 -7.02
CA ALA A 573 -5.86 3.44 -6.22
C ALA A 573 -5.53 1.94 -6.32
N GLU A 574 -4.89 1.46 -7.38
CA GLU A 574 -4.44 0.07 -7.57
C GLU A 574 -2.93 -0.12 -7.33
N ASN A 575 -2.27 0.85 -6.67
CA ASN A 575 -0.83 0.80 -6.35
C ASN A 575 0.09 0.60 -7.57
N LEU A 576 -0.28 1.14 -8.74
CA LEU A 576 0.60 1.21 -9.92
C LEU A 576 1.44 2.48 -9.89
N LEU A 577 0.89 3.56 -9.33
CA LEU A 577 1.56 4.82 -9.07
C LEU A 577 1.50 5.18 -7.59
N VAL A 578 2.60 5.71 -7.06
CA VAL A 578 2.68 6.25 -5.70
C VAL A 578 2.70 7.77 -5.80
N ALA A 579 1.62 8.41 -5.36
CA ALA A 579 1.51 9.88 -5.33
C ALA A 579 2.21 10.43 -4.08
N ARG A 580 3.05 11.46 -4.26
CA ARG A 580 3.66 12.21 -3.15
C ARG A 580 3.60 13.71 -3.42
N SER A 581 3.28 14.48 -2.40
CA SER A 581 3.33 15.94 -2.48
C SER A 581 4.77 16.42 -2.62
N SER A 582 5.01 17.28 -3.60
CA SER A 582 6.27 18.02 -3.77
C SER A 582 6.10 19.40 -3.17
N THR A 583 6.90 19.72 -2.16
CA THR A 583 7.01 21.08 -1.64
C THR A 583 7.62 22.02 -2.67
N ALA A 584 7.24 23.29 -2.63
CA ALA A 584 7.89 24.30 -3.44
C ALA A 584 9.37 24.45 -3.03
N SER A 585 10.22 24.72 -4.02
CA SER A 585 11.64 25.00 -3.85
C SER A 585 11.95 26.35 -4.50
N THR A 586 13.14 26.90 -4.26
CA THR A 586 13.61 28.15 -4.86
C THR A 586 13.52 28.19 -6.39
N SER A 587 13.51 27.03 -7.07
CA SER A 587 13.45 26.92 -8.53
C SER A 587 12.19 26.28 -9.09
N ARG A 588 11.30 25.73 -8.25
CA ARG A 588 10.13 24.95 -8.72
C ARG A 588 8.94 25.12 -7.80
N ASP A 589 7.77 25.34 -8.39
CA ASP A 589 6.49 25.41 -7.68
C ASP A 589 6.13 24.09 -7.00
N ALA A 590 5.20 24.12 -6.05
CA ALA A 590 4.65 22.91 -5.47
C ALA A 590 3.84 22.11 -6.50
N GLY A 591 3.67 20.81 -6.25
CA GLY A 591 2.96 19.92 -7.16
C GLY A 591 2.81 18.51 -6.60
N THR A 592 2.29 17.59 -7.41
CA THR A 592 2.18 16.17 -7.05
C THR A 592 3.09 15.34 -7.94
N VAL A 593 3.95 14.52 -7.34
CA VAL A 593 4.82 13.57 -8.04
C VAL A 593 4.17 12.20 -8.03
N PHE A 594 4.02 11.62 -9.21
CA PHE A 594 3.56 10.26 -9.42
C PHE A 594 4.79 9.38 -9.71
N TYR A 595 5.22 8.61 -8.72
CA TYR A 595 6.27 7.61 -8.89
C TYR A 595 5.71 6.31 -9.41
N LEU A 596 6.44 5.62 -10.28
CA LEU A 596 6.12 4.24 -10.61
C LEU A 596 6.29 3.36 -9.37
N ASN A 597 5.37 2.43 -9.18
CA ASN A 597 5.51 1.38 -8.18
C ASN A 597 6.83 0.62 -8.40
N ARG A 598 7.51 0.22 -7.33
CA ARG A 598 8.87 -0.32 -7.40
C ARG A 598 8.95 -1.68 -8.06
N THR A 599 7.88 -2.46 -8.00
CA THR A 599 7.75 -3.67 -8.81
C THR A 599 7.69 -3.34 -10.31
N LEU A 600 6.97 -2.27 -10.71
CA LEU A 600 6.98 -1.83 -12.13
C LEU A 600 8.33 -1.25 -12.55
N CYS A 601 9.08 -0.59 -11.65
CA CYS A 601 10.45 -0.15 -11.94
C CYS A 601 11.33 -1.31 -12.42
N ALA A 602 11.21 -2.49 -11.80
CA ALA A 602 11.97 -3.67 -12.20
C ALA A 602 11.64 -4.17 -13.62
N HIS A 603 10.40 -3.98 -14.08
CA HIS A 603 10.03 -4.29 -15.46
C HIS A 603 10.74 -3.39 -16.48
N TYR A 604 10.86 -2.09 -16.16
CA TYR A 604 11.49 -1.10 -17.04
C TYR A 604 13.02 -0.94 -16.84
N GLY A 605 13.61 -1.70 -15.91
CA GLY A 605 15.04 -1.59 -15.62
C GLY A 605 15.41 -0.30 -14.89
N LEU A 606 14.52 0.22 -14.03
CA LEU A 606 14.69 1.48 -13.30
C LEU A 606 15.14 1.26 -11.84
N PRO A 607 15.86 2.22 -11.24
CA PRO A 607 16.29 2.12 -9.85
C PRO A 607 15.11 2.07 -8.87
N LEU A 608 15.32 1.43 -7.70
CA LEU A 608 14.26 1.27 -6.70
C LEU A 608 14.15 2.45 -5.73
N GLN A 609 15.11 3.38 -5.74
CA GLN A 609 15.11 4.53 -4.84
C GLN A 609 14.09 5.60 -5.26
N PHE A 610 13.54 6.30 -4.26
CA PHE A 610 12.73 7.51 -4.47
C PHE A 610 13.64 8.73 -4.57
N GLY A 611 13.38 9.65 -5.51
CA GLY A 611 14.11 10.92 -5.58
C GLY A 611 14.10 11.62 -6.94
N GLY A 612 14.34 10.91 -8.03
CA GLY A 612 14.34 11.53 -9.37
C GLY A 612 12.95 11.61 -9.99
N TRP A 613 12.56 12.82 -10.40
CA TRP A 613 11.32 13.10 -11.11
C TRP A 613 11.48 14.27 -12.09
N GLN A 614 10.58 14.37 -13.06
CA GLN A 614 10.55 15.46 -14.05
C GLN A 614 9.15 16.05 -14.19
N ASP A 615 9.10 17.35 -14.45
CA ASP A 615 7.86 18.04 -14.82
C ASP A 615 7.34 17.56 -16.17
N VAL A 616 6.04 17.29 -16.24
CA VAL A 616 5.32 16.89 -17.45
C VAL A 616 4.04 17.73 -17.54
N LYS A 617 3.56 18.01 -18.77
CA LYS A 617 2.29 18.71 -19.00
C LYS A 617 1.14 17.72 -19.18
N ILE A 618 -0.09 18.14 -18.87
CA ILE A 618 -1.28 17.29 -19.07
C ILE A 618 -1.45 16.87 -20.53
N GLU A 619 -1.20 17.78 -21.48
CA GLU A 619 -1.28 17.50 -22.92
C GLU A 619 -0.37 16.34 -23.32
N GLU A 620 0.88 16.34 -22.84
CA GLU A 620 1.84 15.27 -23.10
C GLU A 620 1.39 13.93 -22.50
N MET A 621 0.78 13.95 -21.31
CA MET A 621 0.20 12.73 -20.70
C MET A 621 -1.02 12.22 -21.46
N ILE A 622 -1.85 13.10 -22.02
CA ILE A 622 -2.97 12.71 -22.87
C ILE A 622 -2.45 12.03 -24.14
N ASP A 623 -1.42 12.58 -24.76
CA ASP A 623 -0.78 11.99 -25.94
C ASP A 623 -0.19 10.61 -25.63
N TRP A 624 0.51 10.48 -24.50
CA TRP A 624 1.05 9.19 -24.02
C TRP A 624 -0.05 8.16 -23.77
N MET A 625 -1.19 8.57 -23.22
CA MET A 625 -2.33 7.70 -22.96
C MET A 625 -2.98 7.20 -24.26
N GLN A 626 -3.10 8.07 -25.27
CA GLN A 626 -3.79 7.74 -26.52
C GLN A 626 -2.91 6.95 -27.49
N TYR A 627 -1.73 7.50 -27.78
CA TYR A 627 -0.87 7.03 -28.87
C TYR A 627 0.36 6.28 -28.35
N GLY A 628 0.63 6.35 -27.04
CA GLY A 628 1.91 5.94 -26.48
C GLY A 628 2.99 6.97 -26.76
N ARG A 629 4.09 6.91 -26.00
CA ARG A 629 5.23 7.78 -26.23
C ARG A 629 5.92 7.41 -27.54
N MET A 630 5.84 8.28 -28.53
CA MET A 630 6.73 8.20 -29.68
C MET A 630 8.13 8.57 -29.20
N PRO A 631 9.15 7.71 -29.38
CA PRO A 631 10.52 8.09 -29.06
C PRO A 631 10.84 9.35 -29.84
N ALA A 632 11.37 10.36 -29.16
CA ALA A 632 11.81 11.57 -29.82
C ALA A 632 12.69 11.13 -31.00
N ARG A 633 12.26 11.42 -32.24
CA ARG A 633 13.17 11.38 -33.39
C ARG A 633 14.35 12.23 -32.93
N LYS A 634 15.49 11.60 -32.62
CA LYS A 634 16.77 12.31 -32.48
C LYS A 634 16.80 13.23 -33.69
N LYS A 635 16.71 14.54 -33.47
CA LYS A 635 16.89 15.52 -34.53
C LYS A 635 18.28 15.24 -35.09
N LEU A 636 18.33 14.51 -36.20
CA LEU A 636 19.44 14.42 -37.13
C LEU A 636 19.60 15.80 -37.75
N LEU A 637 20.05 16.76 -36.94
CA LEU A 637 20.39 18.12 -37.35
C LEU A 637 21.50 18.58 -36.39
N GLU A 638 22.66 17.96 -36.55
CA GLU A 638 23.98 18.51 -36.18
C GLU A 638 25.07 17.58 -36.74
N THR A 639 25.18 17.55 -38.07
CA THR A 639 26.43 17.30 -38.79
C THR A 639 26.21 17.75 -40.24
N THR A 640 26.41 19.04 -40.46
CA THR A 640 27.10 19.59 -41.65
C THR A 640 28.03 20.66 -41.15
#